data_AF-A0A7V2UW27-F1
#
_entry.id   AF-A0A7V2UW27-F1
#
_cell.length_a   1.000
_cell.length_b   1.000
_cell.length_c   1.000
_cell.angle_alpha   90.00
_cell.angle_beta   90.00
_cell.angle_gamma   90.00
#
_symmetry.space_group_name_H-M   'P 1'
#
loop_
_entity.id
_entity.type
_entity.pdbx_description
1 polymer ?
#
loop_
_entity_poly.entity_id
_entity_poly.type
_entity_poly.pdbx_seq_one_letter_code
_entity_poly.pdbx_strand_id
1 'polypeptide(L)'
;MTAYWLPAMFLLVRAAAPAAGAARPDVVVSPGGDDANPGTPERPFATPGRALAAVRALVAADPAKDIRVQLRGGTYELEGPLVFGPADSGSETRSITYAAAPGEEVVLSGGRRIAGWKQGEGGGWATELPDAKAGTWFFRQLVVNDRRAVRARWPDEDGVLRIAAVADGVRRFSFDRPLPEQSLIGQGTELVVYENWSVTRGLVTASDGRQVSTATPMGWIGHGDFTTASPGKPAFLEHARSFLDRPGEWFLDRAAGVLRYLPREGEDPAKAVAVAPRLERLLAIAGEKGRPVRNLRFEGIRFEHADFPLPAVGLNEIQAAHYGTTTKERTYVQPVAVECVYAEGIRFERCRFAHLNASGIGFGPGCRSCAVVGCLIENIGGNGVMVGWRGKGALQAGAEGALDADWADPADAPAGNEVSHCRIRRCGEDCRGGVGVFAAFSADTRIVHNLIHDMPYTGISVGYRWNTTPTSQVRCRVEFNHIHDVMKTLADGGGIYTLGFQPGTVLRGNHIHEVHRSPYAHGGAPNNGFFIDEGSKGFRFERNVVYGTSGGAVRFNQNQREWHVWADNHFDLAVPRRAKGKSGNALDATGGGSFFEAPHAPVLDPEALTVEAWLFLAEAPGGEDPRRWIVNKNGNEWTEGHYALVAHGLRAGAYLNIGGGPGNLIELAGTRETLAPGRWQHVAMTYDGAAMTVYCDGVPAGTKAVGRKRHPGGGPLVIGRRVDGFGPSQVRGLIDEVRVYGRALAAAEIAARARGTGAGAAPGCVGSWSFDEPAEFPAGAKAVVDQAGPGAAYRPFVMKE
;
A
#
# COMPACT_ATOMS: atom_id res chain seq x y z
N MET A 1 39.16 42.60 -8.76
CA MET A 1 39.18 42.05 -10.13
C MET A 1 39.37 40.55 -10.06
N THR A 2 38.29 39.78 -10.20
CA THR A 2 38.16 38.54 -11.00
C THR A 2 36.83 37.87 -10.61
N ALA A 3 36.04 37.57 -11.62
CA ALA A 3 34.64 37.19 -11.54
C ALA A 3 34.46 35.68 -11.35
N TYR A 4 33.47 35.27 -10.55
CA TYR A 4 32.91 33.92 -10.58
C TYR A 4 31.56 33.94 -11.30
N TRP A 5 31.51 33.19 -12.39
CA TRP A 5 30.33 32.95 -13.22
C TRP A 5 29.34 32.03 -12.50
N LEU A 6 28.13 32.53 -12.25
CA LEU A 6 26.94 31.72 -11.97
C LEU A 6 26.37 31.20 -13.30
N PRO A 7 26.16 29.89 -13.50
CA PRO A 7 25.42 29.42 -14.65
C PRO A 7 23.94 29.69 -14.42
N ALA A 8 23.34 30.49 -15.31
CA ALA A 8 21.92 30.76 -15.34
C ALA A 8 21.15 29.45 -15.61
N MET A 9 20.38 29.01 -14.61
CA MET A 9 19.43 27.91 -14.71
C MET A 9 18.23 28.40 -15.52
N PHE A 10 18.19 28.08 -16.82
CA PHE A 10 17.00 28.29 -17.64
C PHE A 10 15.87 27.36 -17.15
N LEU A 11 15.04 27.87 -16.24
CA LEU A 11 13.71 27.35 -15.94
C LEU A 11 12.85 27.55 -17.20
N LEU A 12 12.75 26.51 -18.03
CA LEU A 12 11.66 26.39 -18.99
C LEU A 12 10.38 26.10 -18.21
N VAL A 13 9.79 27.15 -17.64
CA VAL A 13 8.40 27.15 -17.19
C VAL A 13 7.56 27.00 -18.46
N ARG A 14 7.16 25.76 -18.79
CA ARG A 14 5.95 25.58 -19.60
C ARG A 14 4.81 26.10 -18.74
N ALA A 15 4.43 27.36 -18.97
CA ALA A 15 3.20 27.91 -18.45
C ALA A 15 2.08 26.91 -18.76
N ALA A 16 1.29 26.58 -17.74
CA ALA A 16 0.01 25.92 -17.96
C ALA A 16 -0.75 26.80 -18.95
N ALA A 17 -0.98 26.29 -20.16
CA ALA A 17 -1.85 26.96 -21.09
C ALA A 17 -3.19 27.20 -20.37
N PRO A 18 -3.81 28.38 -20.53
CA PRO A 18 -5.18 28.56 -20.07
C PRO A 18 -6.03 27.45 -20.69
N ALA A 19 -7.05 26.97 -19.98
CA ALA A 19 -7.99 25.98 -20.51
C ALA A 19 -8.50 26.49 -21.86
N ALA A 20 -7.93 25.96 -22.95
CA ALA A 20 -8.38 26.24 -24.29
C ALA A 20 -9.87 25.88 -24.31
N GLY A 21 -10.74 26.79 -24.75
CA GLY A 21 -12.14 26.48 -24.97
C GLY A 21 -12.19 25.16 -25.74
N ALA A 22 -12.79 24.12 -25.14
CA ALA A 22 -12.64 22.76 -25.64
C ALA A 22 -13.05 22.74 -27.11
N ALA A 23 -12.12 22.33 -27.99
CA ALA A 23 -12.41 22.19 -29.41
C ALA A 23 -13.68 21.35 -29.58
N ARG A 24 -14.57 21.80 -30.48
CA ARG A 24 -15.84 21.12 -30.75
C ARG A 24 -15.55 19.64 -31.08
N PRO A 25 -16.23 18.67 -30.46
CA PRO A 25 -15.96 17.26 -30.71
C PRO A 25 -16.30 16.89 -32.16
N ASP A 26 -15.47 16.06 -32.78
CA ASP A 26 -15.74 15.47 -34.09
C ASP A 26 -16.69 14.28 -34.00
N VAL A 27 -16.61 13.55 -32.89
CA VAL A 27 -17.45 12.39 -32.58
C VAL A 27 -17.94 12.49 -31.14
N VAL A 28 -19.22 12.25 -30.93
CA VAL A 28 -19.85 12.16 -29.60
C VAL A 28 -20.43 10.78 -29.39
N VAL A 29 -20.17 10.22 -28.21
CA VAL A 29 -20.72 8.95 -27.74
C VAL A 29 -21.48 9.20 -26.44
N SER A 30 -22.62 8.54 -26.25
CA SER A 30 -23.41 8.63 -25.03
C SER A 30 -24.07 7.27 -24.74
N PRO A 31 -24.22 6.84 -23.47
CA PRO A 31 -24.90 5.58 -23.17
C PRO A 31 -26.36 5.53 -23.62
N GLY A 32 -27.01 6.70 -23.78
CA GLY A 32 -28.36 6.83 -24.34
C GLY A 32 -28.39 7.09 -25.86
N GLY A 33 -27.25 6.97 -26.55
CA GLY A 33 -27.15 7.16 -28.00
C GLY A 33 -27.64 5.94 -28.80
N ASP A 34 -27.36 5.96 -30.10
CA ASP A 34 -27.67 4.87 -31.05
C ASP A 34 -26.53 4.77 -32.06
N ASP A 35 -26.00 3.58 -32.32
CA ASP A 35 -24.88 3.38 -33.26
C ASP A 35 -25.26 3.59 -34.74
N ALA A 36 -26.57 3.68 -35.03
CA ALA A 36 -27.10 4.13 -36.32
C ALA A 36 -27.10 5.67 -36.47
N ASN A 37 -26.86 6.42 -35.41
CA ASN A 37 -26.73 7.88 -35.48
C ASN A 37 -25.45 8.31 -36.21
N PRO A 38 -25.32 9.59 -36.60
CA PRO A 38 -24.08 10.12 -37.20
C PRO A 38 -22.94 10.40 -36.20
N GLY A 39 -23.18 10.33 -34.89
CA GLY A 39 -22.16 10.64 -33.87
C GLY A 39 -21.98 12.13 -33.59
N THR A 40 -23.00 12.96 -33.81
CA THR A 40 -22.99 14.39 -33.47
C THR A 40 -23.46 14.63 -32.03
N PRO A 41 -23.24 15.82 -31.44
CA PRO A 41 -23.76 16.12 -30.09
C PRO A 41 -25.27 15.90 -29.92
N GLU A 42 -26.06 16.14 -30.96
CA GLU A 42 -27.52 16.00 -30.95
C GLU A 42 -27.97 14.56 -31.23
N ARG A 43 -27.15 13.80 -31.95
CA ARG A 43 -27.39 12.39 -32.30
C ARG A 43 -26.10 11.59 -32.09
N PRO A 44 -25.74 11.26 -30.84
CA PRO A 44 -24.49 10.59 -30.52
C PRO A 44 -24.55 9.08 -30.82
N PHE A 45 -23.38 8.47 -31.01
CA PHE A 45 -23.25 7.01 -31.01
C PHE A 45 -23.56 6.44 -29.62
N ALA A 46 -23.94 5.16 -29.55
CA ALA A 46 -24.14 4.45 -28.29
C ALA A 46 -22.80 3.92 -27.74
N THR A 47 -21.95 3.38 -28.61
CA THR A 47 -20.77 2.60 -28.18
C THR A 47 -19.44 3.24 -28.55
N PRO A 48 -18.39 3.07 -27.71
CA PRO A 48 -17.03 3.46 -28.05
C PRO A 48 -16.47 2.71 -29.28
N GLY A 49 -16.88 1.45 -29.49
CA GLY A 49 -16.48 0.66 -30.66
C GLY A 49 -16.96 1.28 -31.98
N ARG A 50 -18.19 1.80 -32.02
CA ARG A 50 -18.70 2.53 -33.17
C ARG A 50 -17.94 3.83 -33.43
N ALA A 51 -17.53 4.53 -32.38
CA ALA A 51 -16.72 5.74 -32.48
C ALA A 51 -15.35 5.45 -33.10
N LEU A 52 -14.69 4.35 -32.73
CA LEU A 52 -13.43 3.92 -33.32
C LEU A 52 -13.54 3.76 -34.85
N ALA A 53 -14.61 3.12 -35.32
CA ALA A 53 -14.87 2.97 -36.75
C ALA A 53 -15.09 4.34 -37.46
N ALA A 54 -15.75 5.29 -36.80
CA ALA A 54 -15.93 6.65 -37.33
C ALA A 54 -14.60 7.42 -37.39
N VAL A 55 -13.76 7.31 -36.36
CA VAL A 55 -12.42 7.92 -36.33
C VAL A 55 -11.57 7.43 -37.50
N ARG A 56 -11.57 6.12 -37.81
CA ARG A 56 -10.85 5.58 -38.98
C ARG A 56 -11.28 6.25 -40.29
N ALA A 57 -12.58 6.48 -40.48
CA ALA A 57 -13.10 7.17 -41.66
C ALA A 57 -12.67 8.64 -41.71
N LEU A 58 -12.67 9.34 -40.56
CA LEU A 58 -12.19 10.73 -40.45
C LEU A 58 -10.69 10.84 -40.75
N VAL A 59 -9.90 9.91 -40.21
CA VAL A 59 -8.44 9.81 -40.48
C VAL A 59 -8.15 9.63 -41.95
N ALA A 60 -8.95 8.81 -42.65
CA ALA A 60 -8.80 8.58 -44.09
C ALA A 60 -9.22 9.81 -44.92
N ALA A 61 -10.21 10.57 -44.46
CA ALA A 61 -10.73 11.74 -45.16
C ALA A 61 -9.81 12.97 -45.02
N ASP A 62 -9.24 13.19 -43.84
CA ASP A 62 -8.28 14.27 -43.57
C ASP A 62 -7.12 13.77 -42.70
N PRO A 63 -6.01 13.34 -43.31
CA PRO A 63 -4.85 12.81 -42.59
C PRO A 63 -4.15 13.83 -41.66
N ALA A 64 -4.38 15.13 -41.84
CA ALA A 64 -3.68 16.19 -41.10
C ALA A 64 -4.47 16.72 -39.89
N LYS A 65 -5.79 16.49 -39.83
CA LYS A 65 -6.67 17.05 -38.80
C LYS A 65 -6.61 16.27 -37.48
N ASP A 66 -6.45 16.99 -36.36
CA ASP A 66 -6.68 16.45 -35.01
C ASP A 66 -8.14 16.01 -34.84
N ILE A 67 -8.35 14.84 -34.23
CA ILE A 67 -9.68 14.27 -34.02
C ILE A 67 -9.97 14.18 -32.52
N ARG A 68 -11.12 14.70 -32.10
CA ARG A 68 -11.60 14.60 -30.72
C ARG A 68 -12.90 13.80 -30.64
N VAL A 69 -12.84 12.67 -29.93
CA VAL A 69 -13.99 11.88 -29.49
C VAL A 69 -14.36 12.30 -28.07
N GLN A 70 -15.61 12.75 -27.89
CA GLN A 70 -16.15 13.11 -26.58
C GLN A 70 -17.13 12.03 -26.11
N LEU A 71 -16.83 11.46 -24.94
CA LEU A 71 -17.68 10.50 -24.25
C LEU A 71 -18.54 11.26 -23.24
N ARG A 72 -19.86 11.13 -23.33
CA ARG A 72 -20.80 11.66 -22.33
C ARG A 72 -20.86 10.76 -21.10
N GLY A 73 -21.24 11.34 -19.98
CA GLY A 73 -21.26 10.71 -18.67
C GLY A 73 -22.11 9.44 -18.60
N GLY A 74 -21.62 8.49 -17.81
CA GLY A 74 -22.23 7.18 -17.58
C GLY A 74 -21.26 6.03 -17.80
N THR A 75 -21.79 4.81 -17.64
CA THR A 75 -21.04 3.57 -17.76
C THR A 75 -21.29 2.92 -19.11
N TYR A 76 -20.21 2.62 -19.82
CA TYR A 76 -20.19 1.86 -21.06
C TYR A 76 -19.73 0.44 -20.72
N GLU A 77 -20.68 -0.49 -20.60
CA GLU A 77 -20.38 -1.93 -20.47
C GLU A 77 -19.83 -2.43 -21.81
N LEU A 78 -18.58 -2.91 -21.80
CA LEU A 78 -17.89 -3.37 -22.99
C LEU A 78 -18.25 -4.84 -23.29
N GLU A 79 -18.66 -5.12 -24.53
CA GLU A 79 -18.88 -6.50 -25.00
C GLU A 79 -17.55 -7.26 -25.20
N GLY A 80 -16.46 -6.53 -25.40
CA GLY A 80 -15.10 -7.03 -25.57
C GLY A 80 -14.08 -5.89 -25.47
N PRO A 81 -12.77 -6.19 -25.44
CA PRO A 81 -11.75 -5.15 -25.37
C PRO A 81 -11.81 -4.22 -26.59
N LEU A 82 -11.61 -2.92 -26.38
CA LEU A 82 -11.39 -1.99 -27.49
C LEU A 82 -9.95 -2.17 -28.00
N VAL A 83 -9.82 -2.56 -29.26
CA VAL A 83 -8.53 -2.85 -29.89
C VAL A 83 -8.15 -1.74 -30.85
N PHE A 84 -7.04 -1.08 -30.58
CA PHE A 84 -6.42 -0.06 -31.42
C PHE A 84 -5.25 -0.68 -32.16
N GLY A 85 -5.35 -0.79 -33.48
CA GLY A 85 -4.27 -1.24 -34.34
C GLY A 85 -3.57 -0.07 -35.03
N PRO A 86 -2.54 -0.31 -35.87
CA PRO A 86 -1.80 0.77 -36.51
C PRO A 86 -2.64 1.72 -37.37
N ALA A 87 -3.76 1.21 -37.92
CA ALA A 87 -4.73 2.02 -38.67
C ALA A 87 -5.45 3.08 -37.82
N ASP A 88 -5.41 2.95 -36.49
CA ASP A 88 -6.01 3.90 -35.55
C ASP A 88 -5.05 5.02 -35.15
N SER A 89 -3.82 5.03 -35.66
CA SER A 89 -2.78 5.95 -35.23
C SER A 89 -3.07 7.41 -35.58
N GLY A 90 -2.63 8.31 -34.72
CA GLY A 90 -2.29 9.68 -35.07
C GLY A 90 -1.07 9.75 -36.01
N SER A 91 -0.48 10.94 -36.12
CA SER A 91 0.79 11.17 -36.84
C SER A 91 1.71 12.04 -35.98
N GLU A 92 2.95 12.29 -36.39
CA GLU A 92 3.87 13.15 -35.60
C GLU A 92 3.31 14.54 -35.28
N THR A 93 2.43 15.06 -36.14
CA THR A 93 1.77 16.35 -36.00
C THR A 93 0.30 16.27 -35.59
N ARG A 94 -0.27 15.06 -35.49
CA ARG A 94 -1.70 14.82 -35.21
C ARG A 94 -1.90 13.90 -34.02
N SER A 95 -2.78 14.29 -33.11
CA SER A 95 -3.31 13.46 -32.05
C SER A 95 -4.76 13.03 -32.29
N ILE A 96 -5.11 11.84 -31.80
CA ILE A 96 -6.50 11.39 -31.69
C ILE A 96 -6.82 11.30 -30.21
N THR A 97 -7.79 12.09 -29.77
CA THR A 97 -8.11 12.25 -28.35
C THR A 97 -9.48 11.68 -28.02
N TYR A 98 -9.52 10.74 -27.09
CA TYR A 98 -10.72 10.21 -26.46
C TYR A 98 -10.85 10.82 -25.07
N ALA A 99 -11.90 11.62 -24.84
CA ALA A 99 -12.03 12.39 -23.62
C ALA A 99 -13.41 12.27 -23.01
N ALA A 100 -13.48 12.21 -21.69
CA ALA A 100 -14.71 12.47 -20.97
C ALA A 100 -15.19 13.91 -21.24
N ALA A 101 -16.51 14.09 -21.32
CA ALA A 101 -17.09 15.42 -21.38
C ALA A 101 -16.75 16.22 -20.11
N PRO A 102 -16.51 17.54 -20.21
CA PRO A 102 -16.11 18.35 -19.06
C PRO A 102 -17.08 18.22 -17.87
N GLY A 103 -16.55 17.81 -16.72
CA GLY A 103 -17.33 17.65 -15.48
C GLY A 103 -18.21 16.40 -15.41
N GLU A 104 -18.23 15.56 -16.46
CA GLU A 104 -18.99 14.31 -16.49
C GLU A 104 -18.09 13.12 -16.16
N GLU A 105 -18.62 12.14 -15.44
CA GLU A 105 -17.90 10.89 -15.14
C GLU A 105 -18.17 9.83 -16.22
N VAL A 106 -17.10 9.32 -16.83
CA VAL A 106 -17.17 8.30 -17.88
C VAL A 106 -16.45 7.04 -17.41
N VAL A 107 -17.17 5.91 -17.41
CA VAL A 107 -16.61 4.60 -17.06
C VAL A 107 -16.64 3.68 -18.27
N LEU A 108 -15.48 3.22 -18.71
CA LEU A 108 -15.34 2.07 -19.61
C LEU A 108 -15.22 0.82 -18.75
N SER A 109 -16.27 0.01 -18.71
CA SER A 109 -16.35 -1.13 -17.81
C SER A 109 -16.28 -2.45 -18.54
N GLY A 110 -15.40 -3.35 -18.09
CA GLY A 110 -15.39 -4.75 -18.51
C GLY A 110 -16.30 -5.64 -17.68
N GLY A 111 -17.15 -5.05 -16.84
CA GLY A 111 -18.04 -5.74 -15.93
C GLY A 111 -19.49 -5.70 -16.37
N ARG A 112 -20.29 -6.55 -15.74
CA ARG A 112 -21.74 -6.56 -15.84
C ARG A 112 -22.33 -6.11 -14.52
N ARG A 113 -23.31 -5.20 -14.57
CA ARG A 113 -24.15 -4.89 -13.42
C ARG A 113 -24.94 -6.13 -12.96
N ILE A 114 -24.91 -6.39 -11.67
CA ILE A 114 -25.74 -7.40 -11.01
C ILE A 114 -27.07 -6.78 -10.61
N ALA A 115 -28.17 -7.45 -10.98
CA ALA A 115 -29.53 -7.03 -10.70
C ALA A 115 -30.34 -8.16 -10.04
N GLY A 116 -31.60 -7.88 -9.70
CA GLY A 116 -32.54 -8.88 -9.20
C GLY A 116 -32.27 -9.34 -7.76
N TRP A 117 -31.58 -8.52 -6.95
CA TRP A 117 -31.35 -8.79 -5.54
C TRP A 117 -32.67 -8.99 -4.79
N LYS A 118 -32.73 -10.08 -4.02
CA LYS A 118 -33.80 -10.40 -3.08
C LYS A 118 -33.24 -10.49 -1.68
N GLN A 119 -34.06 -10.20 -0.68
CA GLN A 119 -33.69 -10.44 0.71
C GLN A 119 -33.43 -11.95 0.91
N GLY A 120 -32.26 -12.27 1.46
CA GLY A 120 -31.84 -13.61 1.81
C GLY A 120 -31.79 -13.82 3.34
N GLU A 121 -31.18 -14.92 3.74
CA GLU A 121 -30.98 -15.28 5.16
C GLU A 121 -30.06 -14.29 5.88
N GLY A 122 -30.26 -14.12 7.19
CA GLY A 122 -29.35 -13.34 8.04
C GLY A 122 -29.23 -11.86 7.68
N GLY A 123 -30.18 -11.29 6.93
CA GLY A 123 -30.12 -9.90 6.46
C GLY A 123 -29.31 -9.70 5.18
N GLY A 124 -28.79 -10.78 4.58
CA GLY A 124 -28.07 -10.73 3.30
C GLY A 124 -28.97 -10.54 2.10
N TRP A 125 -28.37 -10.34 0.93
CA TRP A 125 -29.01 -10.31 -0.38
C TRP A 125 -28.61 -11.52 -1.21
N ALA A 126 -29.52 -11.98 -2.07
CA ALA A 126 -29.23 -13.05 -3.02
C ALA A 126 -29.84 -12.77 -4.39
N THR A 127 -29.16 -13.22 -5.45
CA THR A 127 -29.69 -13.21 -6.81
C THR A 127 -29.21 -14.43 -7.59
N GLU A 128 -30.00 -14.83 -8.59
CA GLU A 128 -29.69 -15.97 -9.46
C GLU A 128 -28.89 -15.49 -10.67
N LEU A 129 -27.83 -16.24 -11.00
CA LEU A 129 -26.94 -16.02 -12.12
C LEU A 129 -26.90 -17.29 -12.99
N PRO A 130 -27.79 -17.40 -14.00
CA PRO A 130 -27.86 -18.57 -14.88
C PRO A 130 -26.52 -18.91 -15.56
N ASP A 131 -25.75 -17.90 -15.98
CA ASP A 131 -24.43 -18.09 -16.59
C ASP A 131 -23.41 -18.73 -15.62
N ALA A 132 -23.55 -18.44 -14.31
CA ALA A 132 -22.71 -19.08 -13.30
C ALA A 132 -23.07 -20.56 -13.13
N LYS A 133 -24.38 -20.88 -13.11
CA LYS A 133 -24.89 -22.26 -13.08
C LYS A 133 -24.48 -23.06 -14.31
N ALA A 134 -24.48 -22.42 -15.48
CA ALA A 134 -24.03 -23.01 -16.74
C ALA A 134 -22.51 -23.16 -16.84
N GLY A 135 -21.75 -22.61 -15.88
CA GLY A 135 -20.28 -22.64 -15.88
C GLY A 135 -19.63 -21.72 -16.92
N THR A 136 -20.39 -20.81 -17.52
CA THR A 136 -19.92 -19.88 -18.56
C THR A 136 -19.48 -18.53 -18.00
N TRP A 137 -19.78 -18.24 -16.73
CA TRP A 137 -19.30 -17.05 -16.06
C TRP A 137 -18.91 -17.30 -14.61
N PHE A 138 -17.67 -16.98 -14.30
CA PHE A 138 -17.14 -16.95 -12.93
C PHE A 138 -16.29 -15.69 -12.78
N PHE A 139 -16.32 -15.11 -11.59
CA PHE A 139 -15.56 -13.92 -11.27
C PHE A 139 -15.00 -13.99 -9.86
N ARG A 140 -13.89 -13.29 -9.62
CA ARG A 140 -13.18 -13.27 -8.34
C ARG A 140 -13.30 -11.95 -7.59
N GLN A 141 -13.96 -10.98 -8.19
CA GLN A 141 -14.19 -9.66 -7.62
C GLN A 141 -15.65 -9.27 -7.75
N LEU A 142 -16.20 -8.67 -6.69
CA LEU A 142 -17.47 -7.97 -6.72
C LEU A 142 -17.22 -6.54 -6.21
N VAL A 143 -17.78 -5.55 -6.89
CA VAL A 143 -17.77 -4.15 -6.46
C VAL A 143 -19.20 -3.75 -6.13
N VAL A 144 -19.41 -3.18 -4.95
CA VAL A 144 -20.72 -2.66 -4.51
C VAL A 144 -20.53 -1.21 -4.10
N ASN A 145 -21.22 -0.30 -4.80
CA ASN A 145 -21.16 1.15 -4.57
C ASN A 145 -19.73 1.71 -4.57
N ASP A 146 -18.97 1.46 -5.65
CA ASP A 146 -17.56 1.88 -5.83
C ASP A 146 -16.59 1.32 -4.76
N ARG A 147 -17.00 0.26 -4.02
CA ARG A 147 -16.17 -0.40 -3.01
C ARG A 147 -16.05 -1.89 -3.30
N ARG A 148 -14.82 -2.40 -3.44
CA ARG A 148 -14.54 -3.86 -3.54
C ARG A 148 -15.15 -4.56 -2.32
N ALA A 149 -16.01 -5.53 -2.58
CA ALA A 149 -16.55 -6.43 -1.58
C ALA A 149 -15.54 -7.55 -1.29
N VAL A 150 -15.56 -8.06 -0.06
CA VAL A 150 -14.63 -9.10 0.40
C VAL A 150 -15.15 -10.45 -0.08
N ARG A 151 -14.34 -11.21 -0.83
CA ARG A 151 -14.69 -12.59 -1.14
C ARG A 151 -14.64 -13.37 0.19
N ALA A 152 -15.77 -13.95 0.58
CA ALA A 152 -15.98 -14.50 1.92
C ALA A 152 -14.82 -15.38 2.37
N ARG A 153 -14.22 -15.10 3.54
CA ARG A 153 -12.96 -15.72 3.96
C ARG A 153 -12.89 -16.04 5.44
N TRP A 154 -12.07 -17.03 5.77
CA TRP A 154 -11.78 -17.41 7.15
C TRP A 154 -10.29 -17.67 7.41
N PRO A 155 -9.72 -17.17 8.52
CA PRO A 155 -10.32 -16.12 9.34
C PRO A 155 -10.42 -14.82 8.53
N ASP A 156 -11.27 -13.93 9.03
CA ASP A 156 -11.34 -12.54 8.60
C ASP A 156 -10.00 -11.80 8.73
N GLU A 157 -9.95 -10.56 8.25
CA GLU A 157 -8.74 -9.73 8.21
C GLU A 157 -8.15 -9.35 9.58
N ASP A 158 -8.91 -9.50 10.66
CA ASP A 158 -8.44 -9.34 12.05
C ASP A 158 -7.87 -10.64 12.65
N GLY A 159 -7.98 -11.76 11.94
CA GLY A 159 -7.43 -13.05 12.34
C GLY A 159 -6.18 -13.47 11.56
N VAL A 160 -5.42 -14.38 12.15
CA VAL A 160 -4.27 -15.03 11.51
C VAL A 160 -4.40 -16.53 11.72
N LEU A 161 -4.56 -17.31 10.65
CA LEU A 161 -4.41 -18.77 10.68
C LEU A 161 -2.95 -19.11 10.38
N ARG A 162 -2.38 -20.12 11.05
CA ARG A 162 -1.00 -20.56 10.77
C ARG A 162 -0.95 -22.02 10.38
N ILE A 163 -0.09 -22.33 9.40
CA ILE A 163 0.21 -23.70 9.01
C ILE A 163 0.97 -24.38 10.15
N ALA A 164 0.47 -25.50 10.65
CA ALA A 164 1.14 -26.31 11.67
C ALA A 164 2.08 -27.35 11.04
N ALA A 165 1.66 -28.01 9.96
CA ALA A 165 2.48 -28.97 9.24
C ALA A 165 2.10 -29.04 7.75
N VAL A 166 3.09 -29.43 6.93
CA VAL A 166 2.98 -29.61 5.48
C VAL A 166 3.40 -31.03 5.10
N ALA A 167 2.67 -31.67 4.18
CA ALA A 167 2.94 -33.01 3.69
C ALA A 167 2.58 -33.16 2.19
N ASP A 168 2.84 -34.36 1.64
CA ASP A 168 2.42 -34.78 0.29
C ASP A 168 2.96 -33.87 -0.85
N GLY A 169 4.24 -33.52 -0.76
CA GLY A 169 4.87 -32.62 -1.73
C GLY A 169 4.22 -31.23 -1.75
N VAL A 170 3.96 -30.67 -0.56
CA VAL A 170 3.36 -29.34 -0.35
C VAL A 170 1.92 -29.27 -0.88
N ARG A 171 1.16 -30.36 -0.69
CA ARG A 171 -0.27 -30.44 -1.05
C ARG A 171 -1.19 -30.65 0.13
N ARG A 172 -0.68 -31.11 1.29
CA ARG A 172 -1.50 -31.34 2.49
C ARG A 172 -1.04 -30.43 3.61
N PHE A 173 -1.98 -29.73 4.22
CA PHE A 173 -1.73 -28.71 5.23
C PHE A 173 -2.58 -28.99 6.46
N SER A 174 -1.98 -28.93 7.64
CA SER A 174 -2.71 -28.88 8.91
C SER A 174 -2.51 -27.51 9.54
N PHE A 175 -3.47 -27.05 10.35
CA PHE A 175 -3.44 -25.71 10.94
C PHE A 175 -3.34 -25.70 12.47
N ASP A 176 -2.96 -24.55 13.01
CA ASP A 176 -2.81 -24.27 14.44
C ASP A 176 -4.14 -24.35 15.24
N ARG A 177 -5.28 -24.36 14.54
CA ARG A 177 -6.62 -24.48 15.12
C ARG A 177 -7.58 -25.25 14.21
N PRO A 178 -8.71 -25.76 14.73
CA PRO A 178 -9.74 -26.38 13.90
C PRO A 178 -10.31 -25.44 12.84
N LEU A 179 -10.68 -25.99 11.69
CA LEU A 179 -11.45 -25.32 10.64
C LEU A 179 -12.91 -25.13 11.11
N PRO A 180 -13.63 -24.12 10.60
CA PRO A 180 -15.01 -23.86 11.00
C PRO A 180 -15.98 -24.96 10.53
N GLU A 181 -15.63 -25.72 9.50
CA GLU A 181 -16.42 -26.84 8.99
C GLU A 181 -15.55 -28.07 8.68
N GLN A 182 -16.17 -29.26 8.72
CA GLN A 182 -15.50 -30.51 8.35
C GLN A 182 -15.20 -30.58 6.85
N SER A 183 -16.13 -30.12 6.01
CA SER A 183 -16.06 -30.24 4.55
C SER A 183 -16.14 -28.88 3.87
N LEU A 184 -15.07 -28.51 3.17
CA LEU A 184 -14.95 -27.27 2.39
C LEU A 184 -14.84 -27.55 0.87
N ILE A 185 -15.08 -28.79 0.44
CA ILE A 185 -14.93 -29.20 -0.96
C ILE A 185 -16.18 -28.89 -1.78
N GLY A 186 -16.06 -28.94 -3.11
CA GLY A 186 -17.20 -28.80 -4.04
C GLY A 186 -17.74 -27.37 -4.22
N GLN A 187 -17.27 -26.41 -3.43
CA GLN A 187 -17.67 -25.00 -3.49
C GLN A 187 -16.65 -24.11 -4.20
N GLY A 188 -15.49 -24.66 -4.58
CA GLY A 188 -14.38 -23.88 -5.15
C GLY A 188 -13.57 -23.11 -4.09
N THR A 189 -13.51 -23.62 -2.86
CA THR A 189 -12.73 -23.03 -1.76
C THR A 189 -11.25 -23.04 -2.09
N GLU A 190 -10.56 -21.97 -1.74
CA GLU A 190 -9.12 -21.80 -1.97
C GLU A 190 -8.38 -21.64 -0.65
N LEU A 191 -7.23 -22.29 -0.52
CA LEU A 191 -6.23 -21.98 0.50
C LEU A 191 -5.32 -20.88 -0.05
N VAL A 192 -5.12 -19.82 0.72
CA VAL A 192 -4.18 -18.74 0.43
C VAL A 192 -3.11 -18.70 1.51
N VAL A 193 -1.85 -18.69 1.11
CA VAL A 193 -0.69 -18.67 2.00
C VAL A 193 0.10 -17.39 1.74
N TYR A 194 0.41 -16.65 2.81
CA TYR A 194 1.37 -15.55 2.75
C TYR A 194 2.77 -16.14 2.90
N GLU A 195 3.58 -15.93 1.87
CA GLU A 195 4.99 -16.28 1.87
C GLU A 195 5.81 -15.07 2.37
N ASN A 196 7.10 -14.94 2.05
CA ASN A 196 7.85 -13.75 2.43
C ASN A 196 7.40 -12.52 1.63
N TRP A 197 7.69 -12.49 0.33
CA TRP A 197 7.40 -11.38 -0.58
C TRP A 197 6.32 -11.72 -1.62
N SER A 198 5.66 -12.86 -1.48
CA SER A 198 4.69 -13.35 -2.45
C SER A 198 3.49 -14.04 -1.78
N VAL A 199 2.45 -14.35 -2.56
CA VAL A 199 1.32 -15.16 -2.12
C VAL A 199 1.10 -16.38 -2.99
N THR A 200 0.63 -17.45 -2.35
CA THR A 200 0.28 -18.69 -3.03
C THR A 200 -1.20 -18.99 -2.83
N ARG A 201 -1.90 -19.46 -3.88
CA ARG A 201 -3.32 -19.81 -3.86
C ARG A 201 -3.54 -21.18 -4.50
N GLY A 202 -4.28 -22.06 -3.83
CA GLY A 202 -4.58 -23.41 -4.33
C GLY A 202 -6.00 -23.86 -4.03
N LEU A 203 -6.64 -24.50 -5.01
CA LEU A 203 -7.98 -25.07 -4.88
C LEU A 203 -7.99 -26.22 -3.88
N VAL A 204 -8.89 -26.19 -2.90
CA VAL A 204 -9.07 -27.24 -1.90
C VAL A 204 -9.82 -28.44 -2.50
N THR A 205 -9.24 -29.63 -2.37
CA THR A 205 -9.76 -30.91 -2.90
C THR A 205 -10.15 -31.92 -1.81
N ALA A 206 -9.64 -31.75 -0.59
CA ALA A 206 -10.06 -32.51 0.59
C ALA A 206 -9.96 -31.62 1.84
N SER A 207 -10.79 -31.90 2.85
CA SER A 207 -10.70 -31.26 4.17
C SER A 207 -11.25 -32.18 5.27
N ASP A 208 -10.74 -32.07 6.50
CA ASP A 208 -11.16 -32.91 7.64
C ASP A 208 -11.19 -32.15 8.99
N GLY A 209 -11.75 -30.94 9.02
CA GLY A 209 -11.92 -30.17 10.27
C GLY A 209 -10.63 -29.64 10.91
N ARG A 210 -9.44 -30.05 10.46
CA ARG A 210 -8.15 -29.40 10.79
C ARG A 210 -7.15 -29.40 9.64
N GLN A 211 -7.36 -30.24 8.62
CA GLN A 211 -6.48 -30.30 7.46
C GLN A 211 -7.22 -29.93 6.18
N VAL A 212 -6.45 -29.50 5.19
CA VAL A 212 -6.88 -29.39 3.80
C VAL A 212 -5.84 -30.00 2.87
N SER A 213 -6.30 -30.52 1.74
CA SER A 213 -5.45 -30.83 0.59
C SER A 213 -5.77 -29.92 -0.59
N THR A 214 -4.75 -29.54 -1.35
CA THR A 214 -4.86 -28.71 -2.55
C THR A 214 -4.68 -29.51 -3.83
N ALA A 215 -5.23 -29.02 -4.93
CA ALA A 215 -5.10 -29.64 -6.25
C ALA A 215 -3.64 -29.66 -6.76
N THR A 216 -2.85 -28.66 -6.37
CA THR A 216 -1.45 -28.46 -6.79
C THR A 216 -0.53 -28.16 -5.60
N PRO A 217 0.79 -28.38 -5.74
CA PRO A 217 1.77 -27.91 -4.76
C PRO A 217 1.68 -26.41 -4.56
N MET A 218 1.77 -25.97 -3.30
CA MET A 218 1.71 -24.55 -2.95
C MET A 218 3.11 -23.94 -2.82
N GLY A 219 3.41 -23.00 -3.72
CA GLY A 219 4.59 -22.13 -3.68
C GLY A 219 5.54 -22.36 -4.84
N TRP A 220 6.59 -21.55 -4.92
CA TRP A 220 7.60 -21.66 -5.98
C TRP A 220 8.61 -22.75 -5.65
N ILE A 221 8.28 -23.99 -6.04
CA ILE A 221 9.00 -25.18 -5.62
C ILE A 221 10.45 -25.16 -6.10
N GLY A 222 11.37 -25.41 -5.16
CA GLY A 222 12.81 -25.44 -5.39
C GLY A 222 13.54 -24.17 -4.93
N HIS A 223 12.82 -23.15 -4.46
CA HIS A 223 13.40 -21.89 -3.95
C HIS A 223 13.44 -21.82 -2.40
N GLY A 224 13.13 -22.94 -1.74
CA GLY A 224 13.17 -23.06 -0.27
C GLY A 224 12.00 -22.38 0.44
N ASP A 225 12.15 -22.23 1.75
CA ASP A 225 11.08 -21.78 2.66
C ASP A 225 10.69 -20.31 2.49
N PHE A 226 11.36 -19.53 1.64
CA PHE A 226 11.01 -18.13 1.41
C PHE A 226 9.72 -17.97 0.61
N THR A 227 9.53 -18.81 -0.42
CA THR A 227 8.42 -18.77 -1.39
C THR A 227 7.71 -20.11 -1.55
N THR A 228 8.07 -21.11 -0.75
CA THR A 228 7.35 -22.38 -0.62
C THR A 228 6.54 -22.38 0.66
N ALA A 229 5.28 -22.83 0.60
CA ALA A 229 4.44 -22.94 1.78
C ALA A 229 5.05 -23.92 2.80
N SER A 230 5.21 -23.47 4.05
CA SER A 230 5.90 -24.22 5.11
C SER A 230 5.27 -23.96 6.50
N PRO A 231 5.63 -24.74 7.54
CA PRO A 231 5.12 -24.53 8.89
C PRO A 231 5.37 -23.12 9.44
N GLY A 232 4.41 -22.59 10.19
CA GLY A 232 4.44 -21.25 10.79
C GLY A 232 3.96 -20.12 9.88
N LYS A 233 3.85 -20.37 8.56
CA LYS A 233 3.38 -19.37 7.60
C LYS A 233 1.91 -19.00 7.83
N PRO A 234 1.58 -17.70 7.79
CA PRO A 234 0.20 -17.24 7.82
C PRO A 234 -0.58 -17.69 6.59
N ALA A 235 -1.85 -18.02 6.80
CA ALA A 235 -2.76 -18.44 5.75
C ALA A 235 -4.17 -17.92 6.02
N PHE A 236 -5.05 -18.10 5.03
CA PHE A 236 -6.49 -18.06 5.18
C PHE A 236 -7.15 -18.93 4.11
N LEU A 237 -8.39 -19.29 4.32
CA LEU A 237 -9.25 -19.94 3.34
C LEU A 237 -10.27 -18.93 2.83
N GLU A 238 -10.63 -18.99 1.56
CA GLU A 238 -11.70 -18.16 1.00
C GLU A 238 -12.63 -18.95 0.10
N HIS A 239 -13.81 -18.38 -0.15
CA HIS A 239 -14.84 -18.92 -1.02
C HIS A 239 -15.49 -20.21 -0.49
N ALA A 240 -16.06 -20.12 0.71
CA ALA A 240 -17.01 -21.10 1.24
C ALA A 240 -18.25 -20.37 1.77
N ARG A 241 -19.43 -21.01 1.71
CA ARG A 241 -20.68 -20.41 2.20
C ARG A 241 -20.60 -20.06 3.68
N SER A 242 -19.95 -20.89 4.48
CA SER A 242 -19.80 -20.73 5.92
C SER A 242 -18.90 -19.57 6.33
N PHE A 243 -18.08 -19.06 5.41
CA PHE A 243 -17.24 -17.89 5.66
C PHE A 243 -17.98 -16.58 5.39
N LEU A 244 -19.20 -16.62 4.83
CA LEU A 244 -20.00 -15.42 4.59
C LEU A 244 -20.72 -15.05 5.89
N ASP A 245 -20.06 -14.29 6.75
CA ASP A 245 -20.52 -13.95 8.10
C ASP A 245 -20.32 -12.48 8.50
N ARG A 246 -19.58 -11.67 7.73
CA ARG A 246 -19.41 -10.22 7.97
C ARG A 246 -20.04 -9.32 6.91
N PRO A 247 -20.52 -8.11 7.31
CA PRO A 247 -20.92 -7.07 6.38
C PRO A 247 -19.81 -6.74 5.36
N GLY A 248 -20.17 -6.70 4.08
CA GLY A 248 -19.26 -6.45 2.96
C GLY A 248 -18.73 -7.72 2.30
N GLU A 249 -19.03 -8.91 2.82
CA GLU A 249 -18.61 -10.18 2.23
C GLU A 249 -19.59 -10.72 1.16
N TRP A 250 -19.08 -11.50 0.21
CA TRP A 250 -19.89 -12.18 -0.81
C TRP A 250 -19.42 -13.62 -1.09
N PHE A 251 -20.35 -14.43 -1.58
CA PHE A 251 -20.12 -15.82 -1.99
C PHE A 251 -20.95 -16.15 -3.24
N LEU A 252 -20.32 -16.79 -4.23
CA LEU A 252 -21.00 -17.29 -5.43
C LEU A 252 -21.09 -18.82 -5.39
N ASP A 253 -22.28 -19.34 -5.14
CA ASP A 253 -22.56 -20.76 -5.32
C ASP A 253 -22.65 -21.06 -6.81
N ARG A 254 -21.58 -21.66 -7.35
CA ARG A 254 -21.49 -21.99 -8.79
C ARG A 254 -22.43 -23.12 -9.19
N ALA A 255 -22.67 -24.09 -8.30
CA ALA A 255 -23.51 -25.24 -8.60
C ALA A 255 -24.99 -24.83 -8.64
N ALA A 256 -25.40 -23.97 -7.71
CA ALA A 256 -26.75 -23.41 -7.70
C ALA A 256 -26.92 -22.24 -8.68
N GLY A 257 -25.84 -21.53 -9.01
CA GLY A 257 -25.86 -20.25 -9.72
C GLY A 257 -26.43 -19.13 -8.86
N VAL A 258 -26.08 -19.06 -7.58
CA VAL A 258 -26.64 -18.06 -6.65
C VAL A 258 -25.52 -17.21 -6.07
N LEU A 259 -25.56 -15.91 -6.33
CA LEU A 259 -24.68 -14.93 -5.70
C LEU A 259 -25.32 -14.44 -4.40
N ARG A 260 -24.53 -14.41 -3.33
CA ARG A 260 -24.93 -13.91 -2.01
C ARG A 260 -24.01 -12.78 -1.58
N TYR A 261 -24.58 -11.77 -0.93
CA TYR A 261 -23.85 -10.62 -0.41
C TYR A 261 -24.40 -10.25 0.98
N LEU A 262 -23.52 -10.05 1.96
CA LEU A 262 -23.89 -9.43 3.22
C LEU A 262 -23.68 -7.91 3.09
N PRO A 263 -24.74 -7.10 3.11
CA PRO A 263 -24.61 -5.66 2.90
C PRO A 263 -23.86 -4.98 4.04
N ARG A 264 -23.10 -3.95 3.71
CA ARG A 264 -22.54 -3.02 4.71
C ARG A 264 -23.66 -2.16 5.30
N GLU A 265 -23.40 -1.58 6.46
CA GLU A 265 -24.33 -0.64 7.09
C GLU A 265 -24.71 0.49 6.12
N GLY A 266 -26.03 0.72 5.98
CA GLY A 266 -26.58 1.76 5.11
C GLY A 266 -26.74 1.38 3.62
N GLU A 267 -26.29 0.20 3.20
CA GLU A 267 -26.51 -0.26 1.82
C GLU A 267 -27.95 -0.78 1.63
N ASP A 268 -28.58 -0.40 0.53
CA ASP A 268 -29.98 -0.73 0.17
C ASP A 268 -29.98 -1.53 -1.15
N PRO A 269 -30.58 -2.74 -1.18
CA PRO A 269 -30.55 -3.59 -2.38
C PRO A 269 -31.23 -2.96 -3.60
N ALA A 270 -32.20 -2.05 -3.39
CA ALA A 270 -32.90 -1.37 -4.47
C ALA A 270 -32.09 -0.25 -5.13
N LYS A 271 -31.07 0.28 -4.42
CA LYS A 271 -30.23 1.39 -4.88
C LYS A 271 -28.80 0.98 -5.20
N ALA A 272 -28.35 -0.13 -4.61
CA ALA A 272 -26.98 -0.58 -4.73
C ALA A 272 -26.58 -0.83 -6.20
N VAL A 273 -25.39 -0.37 -6.54
CA VAL A 273 -24.72 -0.67 -7.80
C VAL A 273 -23.71 -1.76 -7.54
N ALA A 274 -24.08 -3.00 -7.85
CA ALA A 274 -23.19 -4.15 -7.79
C ALA A 274 -22.67 -4.48 -9.20
N VAL A 275 -21.35 -4.62 -9.38
CA VAL A 275 -20.72 -4.94 -10.67
C VAL A 275 -19.72 -6.08 -10.49
N ALA A 276 -19.77 -7.07 -11.38
CA ALA A 276 -18.82 -8.17 -11.44
C ALA A 276 -18.14 -8.22 -12.81
N PRO A 277 -16.82 -8.45 -12.88
CA PRO A 277 -16.06 -8.41 -14.13
C PRO A 277 -16.43 -9.58 -15.07
N ARG A 278 -16.29 -9.33 -16.38
CA ARG A 278 -16.48 -10.29 -17.47
C ARG A 278 -15.27 -10.36 -18.39
N LEU A 279 -14.59 -9.24 -18.58
CA LEU A 279 -13.43 -9.13 -19.44
C LEU A 279 -12.14 -9.17 -18.61
N GLU A 280 -11.07 -9.70 -19.20
CA GLU A 280 -9.72 -9.62 -18.64
C GLU A 280 -8.99 -8.33 -19.04
N ARG A 281 -9.41 -7.75 -20.17
CA ARG A 281 -8.81 -6.56 -20.77
C ARG A 281 -9.90 -5.61 -21.25
N LEU A 282 -9.67 -4.32 -21.03
CA LEU A 282 -10.56 -3.24 -21.43
C LEU A 282 -10.04 -2.57 -22.72
N LEU A 283 -8.72 -2.35 -22.78
CA LEU A 283 -8.06 -1.69 -23.88
C LEU A 283 -6.82 -2.47 -24.32
N ALA A 284 -6.67 -2.64 -25.63
CA ALA A 284 -5.45 -3.16 -26.24
C ALA A 284 -4.95 -2.19 -27.31
N ILE A 285 -3.82 -1.53 -27.04
CA ILE A 285 -3.07 -0.75 -28.04
C ILE A 285 -2.05 -1.70 -28.67
N ALA A 286 -2.45 -2.31 -29.78
CA ALA A 286 -1.77 -3.45 -30.39
C ALA A 286 -1.06 -3.03 -31.69
N GLY A 287 0.11 -2.44 -31.55
CA GLY A 287 1.00 -2.17 -32.67
C GLY A 287 1.85 -3.38 -33.04
N GLU A 288 2.64 -3.23 -34.09
CA GLU A 288 3.59 -4.24 -34.55
C GLU A 288 5.00 -3.64 -34.66
N LYS A 289 6.02 -4.50 -34.61
CA LYS A 289 7.40 -4.08 -34.86
C LYS A 289 7.53 -3.43 -36.23
N GLY A 290 8.05 -2.20 -36.27
CA GLY A 290 8.14 -1.39 -37.49
C GLY A 290 6.82 -0.72 -37.92
N ARG A 291 5.69 -1.01 -37.28
CA ARG A 291 4.38 -0.42 -37.56
C ARG A 291 3.62 -0.16 -36.25
N PRO A 292 4.10 0.80 -35.43
CA PRO A 292 3.53 1.05 -34.12
C PRO A 292 2.19 1.78 -34.18
N VAL A 293 1.40 1.70 -33.10
CA VAL A 293 0.26 2.62 -32.89
C VAL A 293 0.78 3.95 -32.35
N ARG A 294 0.38 5.07 -32.95
CA ARG A 294 0.93 6.39 -32.59
C ARG A 294 -0.09 7.38 -32.03
N ASN A 295 0.34 8.21 -31.09
CA ASN A 295 -0.25 9.51 -30.74
C ASN A 295 -1.76 9.49 -30.40
N LEU A 296 -2.17 8.50 -29.60
CA LEU A 296 -3.49 8.45 -28.97
C LEU A 296 -3.46 9.12 -27.60
N ARG A 297 -4.54 9.83 -27.24
CA ARG A 297 -4.71 10.45 -25.93
C ARG A 297 -6.03 10.01 -25.30
N PHE A 298 -5.98 9.68 -24.01
CA PHE A 298 -7.14 9.35 -23.18
C PHE A 298 -7.19 10.33 -22.02
N GLU A 299 -8.30 11.07 -21.88
CA GLU A 299 -8.43 12.16 -20.93
C GLU A 299 -9.66 12.00 -20.02
N GLY A 300 -9.47 11.94 -18.70
CA GLY A 300 -10.58 11.95 -17.75
C GLY A 300 -11.46 10.70 -17.75
N ILE A 301 -10.98 9.59 -18.30
CA ILE A 301 -11.74 8.32 -18.41
C ILE A 301 -11.44 7.41 -17.23
N ARG A 302 -12.47 6.70 -16.74
CA ARG A 302 -12.35 5.63 -15.74
C ARG A 302 -12.34 4.27 -16.44
N PHE A 303 -11.34 3.44 -16.17
CA PHE A 303 -11.18 2.08 -16.67
C PHE A 303 -11.41 1.12 -15.51
N GLU A 304 -12.52 0.37 -15.55
CA GLU A 304 -12.96 -0.40 -14.38
C GLU A 304 -13.47 -1.82 -14.71
N HIS A 305 -13.40 -2.72 -13.72
CA HIS A 305 -13.99 -4.06 -13.74
C HIS A 305 -13.40 -5.02 -14.78
N ALA A 306 -12.09 -5.25 -14.73
CA ALA A 306 -11.43 -6.36 -15.44
C ALA A 306 -11.01 -7.45 -14.46
N ASP A 307 -11.14 -8.73 -14.83
CA ASP A 307 -10.75 -9.87 -13.98
C ASP A 307 -9.39 -10.46 -14.34
N PHE A 308 -8.85 -11.25 -13.43
CA PHE A 308 -7.81 -12.23 -13.68
C PHE A 308 -8.37 -13.63 -13.37
N PRO A 309 -8.69 -14.46 -14.38
CA PRO A 309 -9.12 -15.81 -14.14
C PRO A 309 -7.93 -16.62 -13.61
N LEU A 310 -8.10 -17.17 -12.41
CA LEU A 310 -7.06 -17.99 -11.77
C LEU A 310 -6.73 -19.21 -12.68
N PRO A 311 -5.45 -19.49 -12.96
CA PRO A 311 -5.07 -20.69 -13.68
C PRO A 311 -5.53 -21.96 -12.94
N ALA A 312 -5.74 -23.06 -13.68
CA ALA A 312 -6.13 -24.34 -13.07
C ALA A 312 -5.12 -24.86 -12.04
N VAL A 313 -3.85 -24.47 -12.18
CA VAL A 313 -2.78 -24.81 -11.24
C VAL A 313 -2.79 -23.96 -9.96
N GLY A 314 -3.72 -23.02 -9.83
CA GLY A 314 -3.71 -22.00 -8.80
C GLY A 314 -2.80 -20.83 -9.17
N LEU A 315 -2.30 -20.14 -8.14
CA LEU A 315 -1.33 -19.07 -8.28
C LEU A 315 -0.16 -19.35 -7.33
N ASN A 316 1.02 -19.58 -7.88
CA ASN A 316 2.26 -19.65 -7.11
C ASN A 316 3.09 -18.43 -7.51
N GLU A 317 2.99 -17.35 -6.75
CA GLU A 317 3.67 -16.10 -7.08
C GLU A 317 5.18 -16.23 -6.80
N ILE A 318 5.96 -15.75 -7.78
CA ILE A 318 7.41 -15.70 -7.74
C ILE A 318 7.86 -14.36 -7.16
N GLN A 319 7.48 -13.26 -7.83
CA GLN A 319 7.72 -11.88 -7.41
C GLN A 319 6.90 -10.91 -8.28
N ALA A 320 6.44 -9.79 -7.72
CA ALA A 320 5.78 -8.70 -8.46
C ALA A 320 4.62 -9.19 -9.35
N ALA A 321 3.74 -10.04 -8.80
CA ALA A 321 2.62 -10.70 -9.47
C ALA A 321 2.98 -11.57 -10.70
N HIS A 322 4.26 -11.87 -10.92
CA HIS A 322 4.68 -12.93 -11.83
C HIS A 322 4.51 -14.27 -11.13
N TYR A 323 4.07 -15.29 -11.85
CA TYR A 323 3.75 -16.58 -11.25
C TYR A 323 4.26 -17.76 -12.07
N GLY A 324 4.45 -18.89 -11.40
CA GLY A 324 4.93 -20.14 -11.97
C GLY A 324 5.00 -21.23 -10.90
N THR A 325 5.04 -22.48 -11.31
CA THR A 325 4.95 -23.65 -10.42
C THR A 325 6.27 -23.99 -9.74
N THR A 326 7.36 -24.03 -10.51
CA THR A 326 8.69 -24.44 -10.03
C THR A 326 9.78 -23.55 -10.65
N THR A 327 11.00 -23.62 -10.11
CA THR A 327 12.17 -22.89 -10.66
C THR A 327 12.62 -23.41 -12.04
N LYS A 328 12.07 -24.54 -12.50
CA LYS A 328 12.42 -25.18 -13.79
C LYS A 328 11.35 -25.03 -14.87
N GLU A 329 10.16 -24.59 -14.47
CA GLU A 329 9.00 -24.47 -15.36
C GLU A 329 8.83 -23.04 -15.87
N ARG A 330 7.89 -22.89 -16.82
CA ARG A 330 7.58 -21.61 -17.42
C ARG A 330 6.94 -20.65 -16.42
N THR A 331 7.29 -19.38 -16.54
CA THR A 331 6.70 -18.28 -15.79
C THR A 331 5.73 -17.46 -16.63
N TYR A 332 4.80 -16.79 -15.95
CA TYR A 332 3.70 -16.03 -16.53
C TYR A 332 3.57 -14.69 -15.82
N VAL A 333 2.90 -13.77 -16.51
CA VAL A 333 2.52 -12.46 -15.98
C VAL A 333 1.00 -12.40 -15.92
N GLN A 334 0.48 -11.77 -14.87
CA GLN A 334 -0.94 -11.45 -14.82
C GLN A 334 -1.37 -10.59 -16.01
N PRO A 335 -2.61 -10.74 -16.51
CA PRO A 335 -3.17 -9.84 -17.50
C PRO A 335 -3.04 -8.38 -17.07
N VAL A 336 -2.92 -7.49 -18.07
CA VAL A 336 -2.91 -6.04 -17.88
C VAL A 336 -4.19 -5.49 -18.49
N ALA A 337 -5.03 -4.81 -17.71
CA ALA A 337 -6.36 -4.38 -18.15
C ALA A 337 -6.31 -3.36 -19.30
N VAL A 338 -5.31 -2.48 -19.28
CA VAL A 338 -5.00 -1.52 -20.36
C VAL A 338 -3.57 -1.78 -20.83
N GLU A 339 -3.44 -2.48 -21.96
CA GLU A 339 -2.16 -3.00 -22.43
C GLU A 339 -1.70 -2.27 -23.69
N CYS A 340 -0.46 -1.78 -23.70
CA CYS A 340 0.19 -1.20 -24.86
C CYS A 340 1.37 -2.04 -25.32
N VAL A 341 1.44 -2.33 -26.62
CA VAL A 341 2.54 -3.05 -27.27
C VAL A 341 2.85 -2.37 -28.60
N TYR A 342 4.14 -2.17 -28.90
CA TYR A 342 4.63 -1.40 -30.04
C TYR A 342 3.84 -0.10 -30.24
N ALA A 343 3.79 0.72 -29.19
CA ALA A 343 3.03 1.96 -29.20
C ALA A 343 3.93 3.16 -28.94
N GLU A 344 3.65 4.28 -29.59
CA GLU A 344 4.49 5.48 -29.54
C GLU A 344 3.66 6.72 -29.22
N GLY A 345 4.06 7.47 -28.20
CA GLY A 345 3.38 8.72 -27.85
C GLY A 345 1.95 8.55 -27.32
N ILE A 346 1.60 7.38 -26.78
CA ILE A 346 0.29 7.14 -26.15
C ILE A 346 0.23 7.82 -24.79
N ARG A 347 -0.82 8.59 -24.50
CA ARG A 347 -0.96 9.30 -23.24
C ARG A 347 -2.29 9.02 -22.55
N PHE A 348 -2.21 8.72 -21.26
CA PHE A 348 -3.35 8.65 -20.35
C PHE A 348 -3.22 9.80 -19.35
N GLU A 349 -4.15 10.74 -19.38
CA GLU A 349 -4.07 12.00 -18.65
C GLU A 349 -5.30 12.15 -17.76
N ARG A 350 -5.08 12.27 -16.44
CA ARG A 350 -6.17 12.44 -15.44
C ARG A 350 -7.23 11.34 -15.51
N CYS A 351 -6.81 10.12 -15.87
CA CYS A 351 -7.68 8.94 -15.89
C CYS A 351 -7.73 8.27 -14.52
N ARG A 352 -8.72 7.39 -14.33
CA ARG A 352 -8.78 6.47 -13.18
C ARG A 352 -8.67 5.03 -13.67
N PHE A 353 -7.81 4.23 -13.06
CA PHE A 353 -7.75 2.78 -13.23
C PHE A 353 -8.17 2.19 -11.89
N ALA A 354 -9.36 1.61 -11.82
CA ALA A 354 -9.91 1.17 -10.55
C ALA A 354 -10.69 -0.14 -10.65
N HIS A 355 -10.74 -0.88 -9.55
CA HIS A 355 -11.51 -2.12 -9.48
C HIS A 355 -11.13 -3.13 -10.57
N LEU A 356 -9.82 -3.34 -10.73
CA LEU A 356 -9.26 -4.28 -11.68
C LEU A 356 -8.67 -5.43 -10.87
N ASN A 357 -9.09 -6.67 -11.08
CA ASN A 357 -8.45 -7.83 -10.47
C ASN A 357 -7.18 -8.28 -11.24
N ALA A 358 -7.02 -7.79 -12.47
CA ALA A 358 -5.80 -7.82 -13.27
C ALA A 358 -4.74 -6.82 -12.76
N SER A 359 -3.60 -6.71 -13.45
CA SER A 359 -2.72 -5.53 -13.35
C SER A 359 -3.36 -4.33 -14.07
N GLY A 360 -3.04 -3.11 -13.65
CA GLY A 360 -3.75 -1.90 -14.09
C GLY A 360 -3.47 -1.52 -15.55
N ILE A 361 -2.34 -0.86 -15.78
CA ILE A 361 -1.91 -0.36 -17.09
C ILE A 361 -0.45 -0.71 -17.36
N GLY A 362 -0.10 -1.01 -18.62
CA GLY A 362 1.23 -1.48 -18.97
C GLY A 362 1.78 -1.00 -20.31
N PHE A 363 3.08 -0.71 -20.32
CA PHE A 363 3.88 -0.45 -21.51
C PHE A 363 4.84 -1.61 -21.78
N GLY A 364 4.44 -2.46 -22.71
CA GLY A 364 5.13 -3.69 -23.08
C GLY A 364 6.21 -3.49 -24.16
N PRO A 365 6.52 -4.55 -24.93
CA PRO A 365 7.53 -4.52 -26.00
C PRO A 365 7.38 -3.32 -26.94
N GLY A 366 8.49 -2.70 -27.31
CA GLY A 366 8.56 -1.65 -28.33
C GLY A 366 7.86 -0.34 -27.98
N CYS A 367 7.28 -0.21 -26.77
CA CYS A 367 6.64 1.04 -26.38
C CYS A 367 7.66 2.17 -26.25
N ARG A 368 7.33 3.35 -26.79
CA ARG A 368 8.19 4.54 -26.82
C ARG A 368 7.42 5.78 -26.40
N SER A 369 8.02 6.59 -25.51
CA SER A 369 7.48 7.91 -25.17
C SER A 369 6.00 7.91 -24.75
N CYS A 370 5.51 6.80 -24.20
CA CYS A 370 4.15 6.66 -23.68
C CYS A 370 4.10 7.19 -22.24
N ALA A 371 2.94 7.68 -21.79
CA ALA A 371 2.83 8.32 -20.49
C ALA A 371 1.51 8.04 -19.76
N VAL A 372 1.60 7.81 -18.45
CA VAL A 372 0.48 7.87 -17.50
C VAL A 372 0.72 9.08 -16.60
N VAL A 373 -0.13 10.10 -16.71
CA VAL A 373 0.10 11.42 -16.09
C VAL A 373 -1.11 11.88 -15.30
N GLY A 374 -0.91 12.23 -14.02
CA GLY A 374 -1.98 12.80 -13.20
C GLY A 374 -3.14 11.84 -12.91
N CYS A 375 -2.91 10.53 -13.01
CA CYS A 375 -3.95 9.51 -12.91
C CYS A 375 -4.10 8.98 -11.48
N LEU A 376 -5.28 8.42 -11.19
CA LEU A 376 -5.54 7.63 -9.99
C LEU A 376 -5.51 6.15 -10.36
N ILE A 377 -4.63 5.39 -9.75
CA ILE A 377 -4.51 3.94 -9.91
C ILE A 377 -4.80 3.33 -8.55
N GLU A 378 -5.93 2.64 -8.41
CA GLU A 378 -6.33 2.10 -7.11
C GLU A 378 -7.14 0.82 -7.16
N ASN A 379 -7.09 0.02 -6.10
CA ASN A 379 -7.88 -1.20 -5.99
C ASN A 379 -7.61 -2.17 -7.16
N ILE A 380 -6.32 -2.47 -7.31
CA ILE A 380 -5.76 -3.31 -8.38
C ILE A 380 -5.35 -4.66 -7.79
N GLY A 381 -5.73 -5.76 -8.42
CA GLY A 381 -5.45 -7.11 -7.96
C GLY A 381 -3.97 -7.48 -8.10
N GLY A 382 -3.34 -7.00 -9.18
CA GLY A 382 -1.91 -7.15 -9.46
C GLY A 382 -1.10 -5.85 -9.29
N ASN A 383 -0.15 -5.64 -10.21
CA ASN A 383 0.66 -4.41 -10.24
C ASN A 383 -0.17 -3.21 -10.71
N GLY A 384 0.09 -2.02 -10.16
CA GLY A 384 -0.58 -0.79 -10.57
C GLY A 384 -0.21 -0.38 -12.00
N VAL A 385 1.08 -0.09 -12.21
CA VAL A 385 1.65 0.24 -13.54
C VAL A 385 2.81 -0.68 -13.85
N MET A 386 2.86 -1.21 -15.08
CA MET A 386 3.93 -2.10 -15.55
C MET A 386 4.69 -1.51 -16.74
N VAL A 387 6.03 -1.61 -16.74
CA VAL A 387 6.89 -1.25 -17.87
C VAL A 387 7.90 -2.37 -18.09
N GLY A 388 7.89 -3.00 -19.27
CA GLY A 388 8.91 -3.98 -19.70
C GLY A 388 8.99 -5.30 -18.92
N TRP A 389 7.87 -6.00 -18.75
CA TRP A 389 7.80 -7.32 -18.10
C TRP A 389 8.14 -8.50 -19.02
N ARG A 390 8.41 -9.67 -18.41
CA ARG A 390 8.79 -10.93 -19.05
C ARG A 390 7.92 -12.09 -18.59
N GLY A 391 7.89 -13.15 -19.39
CA GLY A 391 6.99 -14.30 -19.20
C GLY A 391 5.83 -14.27 -20.19
N LYS A 392 5.19 -15.41 -20.40
CA LYS A 392 4.11 -15.49 -21.41
C LYS A 392 2.90 -14.67 -20.98
N GLY A 393 2.44 -13.77 -21.86
CA GLY A 393 1.27 -12.90 -21.68
C GLY A 393 0.42 -12.74 -22.95
N ALA A 394 -0.72 -12.06 -22.83
CA ALA A 394 -1.79 -12.01 -23.83
C ALA A 394 -1.48 -11.25 -25.13
N LEU A 395 -0.33 -10.57 -25.25
CA LEU A 395 0.16 -9.93 -26.48
C LEU A 395 1.63 -10.22 -26.84
N GLN A 396 2.25 -11.27 -26.30
CA GLN A 396 3.62 -11.63 -26.73
C GLN A 396 3.63 -12.58 -27.95
N ALA A 397 4.19 -12.10 -29.07
CA ALA A 397 4.65 -12.93 -30.18
C ALA A 397 6.19 -13.03 -30.15
N GLY A 398 6.74 -14.17 -29.71
CA GLY A 398 8.21 -14.40 -29.73
C GLY A 398 8.72 -15.44 -28.73
N ALA A 399 9.93 -15.97 -28.97
CA ALA A 399 10.58 -17.04 -28.20
C ALA A 399 11.31 -16.56 -26.92
N GLU A 400 10.75 -15.59 -26.20
CA GLU A 400 11.31 -15.08 -24.93
C GLU A 400 10.57 -15.76 -23.75
N GLY A 401 11.24 -16.70 -23.06
CA GLY A 401 10.57 -17.67 -22.19
C GLY A 401 10.93 -17.67 -20.71
N ALA A 402 12.04 -17.03 -20.32
CA ALA A 402 12.49 -16.97 -18.93
C ALA A 402 12.17 -15.61 -18.29
N LEU A 403 11.89 -15.65 -16.99
CA LEU A 403 11.44 -14.51 -16.19
C LEU A 403 12.44 -13.35 -16.15
N ASP A 404 13.73 -13.66 -16.16
CA ASP A 404 14.85 -12.72 -16.00
C ASP A 404 15.67 -12.54 -17.30
N ALA A 405 15.15 -13.04 -18.43
CA ALA A 405 15.79 -12.89 -19.73
C ALA A 405 15.65 -11.45 -20.25
N ASP A 406 16.75 -10.94 -20.83
CA ASP A 406 16.74 -9.65 -21.51
C ASP A 406 16.16 -9.79 -22.93
N TRP A 407 15.97 -8.67 -23.64
CA TRP A 407 15.45 -8.66 -25.01
C TRP A 407 16.40 -9.34 -25.99
N ALA A 408 15.85 -10.28 -26.76
CA ALA A 408 16.56 -10.91 -27.86
C ALA A 408 16.99 -9.85 -28.89
N ASP A 409 16.11 -8.89 -29.17
CA ASP A 409 16.45 -7.64 -29.85
C ASP A 409 16.30 -6.46 -28.88
N PRO A 410 17.39 -5.78 -28.51
CA PRO A 410 17.35 -4.60 -27.64
C PRO A 410 16.41 -3.48 -28.13
N ALA A 411 16.08 -3.41 -29.43
CA ALA A 411 15.11 -2.45 -29.95
C ALA A 411 13.68 -2.73 -29.43
N ASP A 412 13.38 -3.93 -28.94
CA ASP A 412 12.08 -4.27 -28.35
C ASP A 412 11.97 -3.81 -26.89
N ALA A 413 13.07 -3.40 -26.24
CA ALA A 413 13.03 -2.87 -24.88
C ALA A 413 12.19 -1.58 -24.84
N PRO A 414 11.14 -1.46 -24.01
CA PRO A 414 10.39 -0.20 -23.88
C PRO A 414 11.31 0.93 -23.44
N ALA A 415 11.14 2.12 -24.03
CA ALA A 415 12.05 3.23 -23.76
C ALA A 415 11.39 4.60 -23.70
N GLY A 416 11.88 5.45 -22.78
CA GLY A 416 11.42 6.84 -22.63
C GLY A 416 9.98 6.98 -22.12
N ASN A 417 9.42 5.92 -21.53
CA ASN A 417 8.04 5.94 -21.01
C ASN A 417 7.98 6.63 -19.64
N GLU A 418 6.84 7.24 -19.32
CA GLU A 418 6.67 8.05 -18.11
C GLU A 418 5.46 7.62 -17.26
N VAL A 419 5.66 7.55 -15.95
CA VAL A 419 4.62 7.48 -14.93
C VAL A 419 4.81 8.68 -14.02
N SER A 420 3.93 9.67 -14.12
CA SER A 420 4.12 10.92 -13.39
C SER A 420 2.89 11.52 -12.78
N HIS A 421 3.07 12.19 -11.64
CA HIS A 421 2.01 12.93 -10.95
C HIS A 421 0.78 12.08 -10.60
N CYS A 422 0.94 10.76 -10.51
CA CYS A 422 -0.16 9.85 -10.22
C CYS A 422 -0.33 9.63 -8.72
N ARG A 423 -1.54 9.25 -8.31
CA ARG A 423 -1.80 8.61 -7.01
C ARG A 423 -1.94 7.12 -7.25
N ILE A 424 -1.12 6.31 -6.58
CA ILE A 424 -1.10 4.86 -6.73
C ILE A 424 -1.29 4.25 -5.35
N ARG A 425 -2.37 3.49 -5.15
CA ARG A 425 -2.66 2.92 -3.84
C ARG A 425 -3.45 1.63 -3.90
N ARG A 426 -3.35 0.76 -2.88
CA ARG A 426 -4.14 -0.49 -2.86
C ARG A 426 -3.97 -1.29 -4.15
N CYS A 427 -2.72 -1.48 -4.57
CA CYS A 427 -2.38 -2.40 -5.66
C CYS A 427 -1.78 -3.67 -5.05
N GLY A 428 -2.12 -4.83 -5.60
CA GLY A 428 -1.83 -6.13 -4.99
C GLY A 428 -2.96 -6.64 -4.08
N GLU A 429 -4.20 -6.21 -4.29
CA GLU A 429 -5.33 -6.59 -3.42
C GLU A 429 -5.69 -8.08 -3.49
N ASP A 430 -5.45 -8.73 -4.63
CA ASP A 430 -5.62 -10.20 -4.79
C ASP A 430 -4.26 -10.91 -4.74
N CYS A 431 -3.25 -10.35 -5.42
CA CYS A 431 -1.88 -10.84 -5.46
C CYS A 431 -0.95 -9.88 -4.73
N ARG A 432 -0.76 -10.12 -3.43
CA ARG A 432 -0.15 -9.15 -2.52
C ARG A 432 1.32 -8.87 -2.76
N GLY A 433 2.03 -9.69 -3.55
CA GLY A 433 3.39 -9.34 -4.00
C GLY A 433 3.40 -8.35 -5.18
N GLY A 434 2.23 -7.94 -5.69
CA GLY A 434 2.09 -6.83 -6.64
C GLY A 434 2.62 -5.51 -6.07
N VAL A 435 3.18 -4.68 -6.94
CA VAL A 435 3.79 -3.39 -6.59
C VAL A 435 3.03 -2.21 -7.21
N GLY A 436 3.27 -1.01 -6.70
CA GLY A 436 2.65 0.21 -7.25
C GLY A 436 3.11 0.48 -8.67
N VAL A 437 4.43 0.54 -8.88
CA VAL A 437 5.05 0.63 -10.21
C VAL A 437 6.13 -0.44 -10.37
N PHE A 438 5.98 -1.25 -11.41
CA PHE A 438 6.95 -2.24 -11.85
C PHE A 438 7.63 -1.74 -13.13
N ALA A 439 8.96 -1.60 -13.13
CA ALA A 439 9.73 -1.24 -14.32
C ALA A 439 10.93 -2.17 -14.49
N ALA A 440 10.93 -2.98 -15.54
CA ALA A 440 11.97 -3.95 -15.85
C ALA A 440 12.39 -3.85 -17.33
N PHE A 441 13.59 -4.31 -17.63
CA PHE A 441 14.15 -4.39 -18.99
C PHE A 441 13.81 -3.20 -19.90
N SER A 442 13.92 -1.98 -19.39
CA SER A 442 13.48 -0.75 -20.02
C SER A 442 14.56 0.33 -19.97
N ALA A 443 14.61 1.18 -20.99
CA ALA A 443 15.58 2.27 -21.08
C ALA A 443 14.92 3.62 -20.83
N ASP A 444 15.57 4.52 -20.10
CA ASP A 444 15.14 5.91 -19.95
C ASP A 444 13.70 6.08 -19.38
N THR A 445 13.18 5.06 -18.68
CA THR A 445 11.87 5.10 -18.01
C THR A 445 11.89 6.14 -16.88
N ARG A 446 10.84 6.95 -16.79
CA ARG A 446 10.69 8.05 -15.83
C ARG A 446 9.52 7.75 -14.89
N ILE A 447 9.80 7.58 -13.61
CA ILE A 447 8.81 7.42 -12.55
C ILE A 447 8.97 8.62 -11.62
N VAL A 448 8.18 9.67 -11.86
CA VAL A 448 8.45 10.99 -11.27
C VAL A 448 7.24 11.67 -10.63
N HIS A 449 7.43 12.28 -9.47
CA HIS A 449 6.38 13.06 -8.80
C HIS A 449 5.10 12.27 -8.47
N ASN A 450 5.18 10.97 -8.18
CA ASN A 450 4.01 10.17 -7.80
C ASN A 450 3.80 10.17 -6.28
N LEU A 451 2.53 10.04 -5.85
CA LEU A 451 2.16 9.69 -4.48
C LEU A 451 1.79 8.21 -4.45
N ILE A 452 2.52 7.39 -3.70
CA ILE A 452 2.31 5.94 -3.61
C ILE A 452 2.08 5.54 -2.15
N HIS A 453 0.95 4.92 -1.83
CA HIS A 453 0.63 4.54 -0.46
C HIS A 453 -0.42 3.43 -0.33
N ASP A 454 -0.74 3.01 0.89
CA ASP A 454 -1.69 1.91 1.18
C ASP A 454 -1.32 0.63 0.41
N MET A 455 -0.04 0.24 0.41
CA MET A 455 0.44 -0.92 -0.36
C MET A 455 0.67 -2.15 0.53
N PRO A 456 0.21 -3.36 0.13
CA PRO A 456 0.52 -4.58 0.86
C PRO A 456 2.01 -4.93 0.81
N TYR A 457 2.71 -4.51 -0.26
CA TYR A 457 4.13 -4.76 -0.49
C TYR A 457 4.85 -3.47 -0.93
N THR A 458 5.73 -3.54 -1.94
CA THR A 458 6.66 -2.48 -2.34
C THR A 458 5.97 -1.38 -3.16
N GLY A 459 6.39 -0.13 -2.97
CA GLY A 459 5.90 1.01 -3.74
C GLY A 459 6.38 0.99 -5.20
N ILE A 460 7.70 1.00 -5.42
CA ILE A 460 8.32 0.97 -6.76
C ILE A 460 9.34 -0.16 -6.82
N SER A 461 9.25 -1.03 -7.84
CA SER A 461 10.26 -2.03 -8.17
C SER A 461 10.92 -1.68 -9.50
N VAL A 462 12.25 -1.48 -9.52
CA VAL A 462 13.01 -1.14 -10.74
C VAL A 462 14.14 -2.13 -11.02
N GLY A 463 14.07 -2.79 -12.17
CA GLY A 463 14.93 -3.90 -12.60
C GLY A 463 14.38 -5.27 -12.26
N TYR A 464 14.90 -6.30 -12.94
CA TYR A 464 14.37 -7.66 -12.83
C TYR A 464 15.34 -8.75 -13.29
N ARG A 465 16.54 -8.80 -12.68
CA ARG A 465 17.53 -9.86 -12.89
C ARG A 465 18.41 -10.03 -11.66
N TRP A 466 18.47 -11.24 -11.11
CA TRP A 466 19.24 -11.59 -9.91
C TRP A 466 20.71 -11.88 -10.24
N ASN A 467 21.40 -10.93 -10.86
CA ASN A 467 22.85 -10.92 -11.03
C ASN A 467 23.32 -9.58 -11.65
N THR A 468 24.62 -9.42 -11.84
CA THR A 468 25.24 -8.19 -12.38
C THR A 468 25.37 -8.19 -13.91
N THR A 469 24.84 -9.19 -14.62
CA THR A 469 24.91 -9.23 -16.09
C THR A 469 24.12 -8.05 -16.67
N PRO A 470 24.74 -7.22 -17.53
CA PRO A 470 24.06 -6.12 -18.19
C PRO A 470 22.76 -6.55 -18.88
N THR A 471 21.79 -5.64 -18.93
CA THR A 471 20.52 -5.81 -19.64
C THR A 471 20.17 -4.52 -20.38
N SER A 472 19.05 -4.52 -21.10
CA SER A 472 18.44 -3.33 -21.69
C SER A 472 17.90 -2.35 -20.65
N GLN A 473 17.92 -2.70 -19.35
CA GLN A 473 17.53 -1.81 -18.25
C GLN A 473 18.61 -0.75 -17.97
N VAL A 474 18.41 0.49 -18.43
CA VAL A 474 19.43 1.56 -18.33
C VAL A 474 18.82 2.96 -18.16
N ARG A 475 19.57 3.88 -17.55
CA ARG A 475 19.27 5.33 -17.52
C ARG A 475 17.87 5.72 -17.01
N CYS A 476 17.25 4.89 -16.19
CA CYS A 476 15.94 5.20 -15.62
C CYS A 476 16.03 6.35 -14.61
N ARG A 477 14.90 7.00 -14.35
CA ARG A 477 14.76 8.14 -13.44
C ARG A 477 13.63 7.86 -12.47
N VAL A 478 13.95 7.62 -11.20
CA VAL A 478 12.96 7.48 -10.13
C VAL A 478 13.11 8.70 -9.23
N GLU A 479 12.31 9.74 -9.47
CA GLU A 479 12.58 11.07 -8.92
C GLU A 479 11.38 11.72 -8.26
N PHE A 480 11.58 12.33 -7.09
CA PHE A 480 10.58 13.14 -6.40
C PHE A 480 9.27 12.38 -6.12
N ASN A 481 9.31 11.07 -5.91
CA ASN A 481 8.13 10.32 -5.49
C ASN A 481 7.97 10.43 -3.98
N HIS A 482 6.72 10.55 -3.50
CA HIS A 482 6.37 10.44 -2.10
C HIS A 482 5.74 9.06 -1.88
N ILE A 483 6.40 8.22 -1.09
CA ILE A 483 6.03 6.83 -0.84
C ILE A 483 5.84 6.64 0.66
N HIS A 484 4.65 6.27 1.10
CA HIS A 484 4.39 6.04 2.53
C HIS A 484 3.28 5.01 2.76
N ASP A 485 3.17 4.47 3.97
CA ASP A 485 2.19 3.43 4.32
C ASP A 485 2.25 2.23 3.35
N VAL A 486 3.45 1.68 3.19
CA VAL A 486 3.76 0.54 2.32
C VAL A 486 4.28 -0.64 3.13
N MET A 487 4.38 -1.82 2.50
CA MET A 487 4.79 -3.06 3.17
C MET A 487 3.83 -3.48 4.31
N LYS A 488 2.53 -3.20 4.13
CA LYS A 488 1.47 -3.43 5.13
C LYS A 488 1.10 -4.90 5.32
N THR A 489 1.56 -5.81 4.46
CA THR A 489 1.23 -7.24 4.55
C THR A 489 2.45 -8.13 4.41
N LEU A 490 3.24 -7.96 3.36
CA LEU A 490 4.37 -8.83 3.05
C LEU A 490 5.70 -8.30 3.60
N ALA A 491 6.76 -9.07 3.45
CA ALA A 491 8.10 -8.73 3.88
C ALA A 491 9.13 -8.83 2.75
N ASP A 492 10.40 -8.53 3.06
CA ASP A 492 11.53 -8.60 2.13
C ASP A 492 11.46 -7.61 0.97
N GLY A 493 11.00 -6.39 1.27
CA GLY A 493 10.84 -5.32 0.29
C GLY A 493 11.05 -3.93 0.90
N GLY A 494 10.57 -2.89 0.21
CA GLY A 494 10.71 -1.54 0.70
C GLY A 494 9.86 -0.48 0.01
N GLY A 495 10.11 0.79 0.33
CA GLY A 495 9.50 1.89 -0.42
C GLY A 495 9.91 1.84 -1.90
N ILE A 496 11.21 1.71 -2.14
CA ILE A 496 11.76 1.45 -3.48
C ILE A 496 12.68 0.23 -3.43
N TYR A 497 12.43 -0.73 -4.30
CA TYR A 497 13.20 -1.94 -4.52
C TYR A 497 13.99 -1.84 -5.83
N THR A 498 15.25 -2.28 -5.83
CA THR A 498 16.09 -2.34 -7.04
C THR A 498 16.66 -3.72 -7.27
N LEU A 499 16.84 -4.11 -8.54
CA LEU A 499 17.42 -5.40 -8.91
C LEU A 499 18.26 -5.30 -10.20
N GLY A 500 19.39 -6.01 -10.26
CA GLY A 500 20.25 -6.10 -11.45
C GLY A 500 21.06 -4.86 -11.83
N PHE A 501 21.96 -5.01 -12.81
CA PHE A 501 22.87 -3.93 -13.23
C PHE A 501 22.15 -2.88 -14.12
N GLN A 502 22.14 -1.61 -13.68
CA GLN A 502 21.42 -0.52 -14.34
C GLN A 502 22.26 0.76 -14.47
N PRO A 503 23.23 0.81 -15.41
CA PRO A 503 24.09 1.97 -15.57
C PRO A 503 23.30 3.24 -15.90
N GLY A 504 23.66 4.33 -15.21
CA GLY A 504 23.09 5.65 -15.43
C GLY A 504 21.70 5.84 -14.83
N THR A 505 21.12 4.84 -14.16
CA THR A 505 19.84 5.00 -13.43
C THR A 505 20.04 5.87 -12.18
N VAL A 506 19.11 6.79 -11.95
CA VAL A 506 19.16 7.76 -10.84
C VAL A 506 17.90 7.65 -10.00
N LEU A 507 18.10 7.55 -8.68
CA LEU A 507 17.06 7.64 -7.65
C LEU A 507 17.28 8.92 -6.87
N ARG A 508 16.45 9.93 -7.13
CA ARG A 508 16.67 11.28 -6.59
C ARG A 508 15.45 11.87 -5.90
N GLY A 509 15.62 12.56 -4.78
CA GLY A 509 14.55 13.43 -4.28
C GLY A 509 13.34 12.68 -3.76
N ASN A 510 13.42 11.35 -3.59
CA ASN A 510 12.28 10.57 -3.12
C ASN A 510 12.11 10.76 -1.62
N HIS A 511 10.86 10.89 -1.17
CA HIS A 511 10.48 10.96 0.23
C HIS A 511 9.78 9.65 0.60
N ILE A 512 10.45 8.82 1.40
CA ILE A 512 9.99 7.50 1.81
C ILE A 512 9.81 7.48 3.32
N HIS A 513 8.61 7.16 3.79
CA HIS A 513 8.40 6.95 5.23
C HIS A 513 7.30 5.93 5.48
N GLU A 514 7.01 5.59 6.75
CA GLU A 514 5.94 4.63 7.10
C GLU A 514 6.07 3.30 6.31
N VAL A 515 7.26 2.69 6.36
CA VAL A 515 7.48 1.36 5.77
C VAL A 515 7.27 0.31 6.85
N HIS A 516 6.12 -0.36 6.78
CA HIS A 516 5.64 -1.23 7.85
C HIS A 516 6.28 -2.62 7.83
N ARG A 517 6.09 -3.34 8.94
CA ARG A 517 6.24 -4.80 9.01
C ARG A 517 4.98 -5.35 9.64
N SER A 518 4.28 -6.18 8.90
CA SER A 518 3.01 -6.76 9.34
C SER A 518 3.21 -8.03 10.17
N PRO A 519 2.25 -8.39 11.05
CA PRO A 519 2.20 -9.72 11.70
C PRO A 519 2.07 -10.89 10.72
N TYR A 520 1.67 -10.62 9.47
CA TYR A 520 1.65 -11.60 8.38
C TYR A 520 3.03 -11.85 7.77
N ALA A 521 4.03 -11.01 8.06
CA ALA A 521 5.40 -11.25 7.66
C ALA A 521 5.94 -12.51 8.34
N HIS A 522 6.44 -13.45 7.53
CA HIS A 522 7.15 -14.62 8.01
C HIS A 522 8.66 -14.47 7.78
N GLY A 523 9.47 -15.16 8.58
CA GLY A 523 10.93 -15.09 8.52
C GLY A 523 11.54 -13.79 9.05
N GLY A 524 12.87 -13.68 8.93
CA GLY A 524 13.66 -12.59 9.51
C GLY A 524 13.94 -11.39 8.59
N ALA A 525 13.48 -11.42 7.33
CA ALA A 525 13.80 -10.36 6.36
C ALA A 525 13.08 -9.04 6.69
N PRO A 526 13.78 -7.93 7.02
CA PRO A 526 13.18 -6.64 7.38
C PRO A 526 12.67 -5.87 6.15
N ASN A 527 11.81 -4.86 6.38
CA ASN A 527 11.26 -3.99 5.32
C ASN A 527 11.89 -2.60 5.40
N ASN A 528 12.37 -2.07 4.28
CA ASN A 528 13.36 -0.98 4.28
C ASN A 528 12.89 0.22 3.45
N GLY A 529 13.53 1.37 3.59
CA GLY A 529 13.23 2.50 2.70
C GLY A 529 13.62 2.19 1.26
N PHE A 530 14.93 2.03 1.06
CA PHE A 530 15.51 1.41 -0.12
C PHE A 530 15.87 -0.05 0.17
N PHE A 531 15.30 -0.97 -0.61
CA PHE A 531 15.77 -2.34 -0.68
C PHE A 531 16.59 -2.49 -1.96
N ILE A 532 17.90 -2.51 -1.82
CA ILE A 532 18.83 -2.70 -2.93
C ILE A 532 19.15 -4.19 -2.96
N ASP A 533 18.60 -4.92 -3.92
CA ASP A 533 18.67 -6.38 -3.98
C ASP A 533 19.70 -6.89 -5.00
N GLU A 534 19.76 -8.19 -5.18
CA GLU A 534 20.78 -8.94 -5.90
C GLU A 534 21.19 -8.34 -7.25
N GLY A 535 22.50 -8.18 -7.43
CA GLY A 535 23.05 -7.68 -8.68
C GLY A 535 22.80 -6.20 -8.95
N SER A 536 22.08 -5.48 -8.08
CA SER A 536 21.90 -4.03 -8.17
C SER A 536 23.24 -3.33 -8.27
N LYS A 537 23.50 -2.62 -9.38
CA LYS A 537 24.78 -1.95 -9.65
C LYS A 537 24.58 -0.73 -10.54
N GLY A 538 25.43 0.29 -10.41
CA GLY A 538 25.48 1.42 -11.36
C GLY A 538 24.44 2.52 -11.11
N PHE A 539 23.76 2.48 -9.97
CA PHE A 539 22.78 3.48 -9.56
C PHE A 539 23.44 4.71 -8.93
N ARG A 540 22.79 5.86 -9.09
CA ARG A 540 23.06 7.08 -8.30
C ARG A 540 21.88 7.36 -7.37
N PHE A 541 22.13 7.43 -6.07
CA PHE A 541 21.16 7.83 -5.05
C PHE A 541 21.49 9.24 -4.57
N GLU A 542 20.61 10.21 -4.80
CA GLU A 542 20.86 11.58 -4.37
C GLU A 542 19.66 12.31 -3.76
N ARG A 543 19.88 13.10 -2.71
CA ARG A 543 18.82 13.96 -2.12
C ARG A 543 17.55 13.19 -1.74
N ASN A 544 17.63 11.94 -1.30
CA ASN A 544 16.46 11.20 -0.83
C ASN A 544 16.24 11.42 0.66
N VAL A 545 14.99 11.46 1.11
CA VAL A 545 14.60 11.52 2.53
C VAL A 545 13.94 10.20 2.89
N VAL A 546 14.51 9.49 3.87
CA VAL A 546 13.98 8.20 4.34
C VAL A 546 13.97 8.15 5.86
N TYR A 547 12.82 7.83 6.45
CA TYR A 547 12.70 7.63 7.91
C TYR A 547 11.49 6.72 8.21
N GLY A 548 11.30 6.33 9.47
CA GLY A 548 10.09 5.60 9.86
C GLY A 548 9.92 4.21 9.21
N THR A 549 11.03 3.50 8.95
CA THR A 549 11.03 2.19 8.30
C THR A 549 11.20 1.07 9.33
N SER A 550 10.45 -0.03 9.23
CA SER A 550 10.54 -1.14 10.19
C SER A 550 11.91 -1.84 10.22
N GLY A 551 12.66 -1.78 9.12
CA GLY A 551 14.07 -2.13 8.99
C GLY A 551 14.97 -0.88 9.01
N GLY A 552 15.91 -0.79 8.07
CA GLY A 552 16.77 0.39 7.90
C GLY A 552 16.26 1.34 6.80
N ALA A 553 16.81 2.55 6.71
CA ALA A 553 16.59 3.41 5.55
C ALA A 553 17.13 2.79 4.25
N VAL A 554 18.21 2.02 4.32
CA VAL A 554 18.82 1.33 3.17
C VAL A 554 19.24 -0.09 3.58
N ARG A 555 18.85 -1.08 2.79
CA ARG A 555 19.33 -2.47 2.89
C ARG A 555 20.07 -2.85 1.61
N PHE A 556 21.20 -3.53 1.77
CA PHE A 556 21.94 -4.17 0.70
C PHE A 556 21.82 -5.69 0.85
N ASN A 557 21.28 -6.36 -0.16
CA ASN A 557 21.20 -7.83 -0.23
C ASN A 557 21.89 -8.32 -1.51
N GLN A 558 22.93 -9.15 -1.37
CA GLN A 558 23.70 -9.68 -2.51
C GLN A 558 24.20 -8.62 -3.52
N ASN A 559 24.60 -7.46 -3.00
CA ASN A 559 25.25 -6.37 -3.73
C ASN A 559 26.12 -5.54 -2.77
N GLN A 560 26.78 -4.49 -3.27
CA GLN A 560 27.76 -3.72 -2.50
C GLN A 560 27.49 -2.22 -2.60
N ARG A 561 27.64 -1.49 -1.49
CA ARG A 561 27.40 -0.04 -1.43
C ARG A 561 28.25 0.74 -2.44
N GLU A 562 29.48 0.27 -2.66
CA GLU A 562 30.52 0.85 -3.52
C GLU A 562 30.19 0.72 -5.01
N TRP A 563 29.22 -0.11 -5.37
CA TRP A 563 28.73 -0.24 -6.75
C TRP A 563 27.82 0.92 -7.17
N HIS A 564 27.58 1.88 -6.27
CA HIS A 564 26.65 2.98 -6.43
C HIS A 564 27.29 4.32 -6.06
N VAL A 565 26.71 5.39 -6.58
CA VAL A 565 27.08 6.76 -6.24
C VAL A 565 26.05 7.35 -5.28
N TRP A 566 26.52 8.01 -4.23
CA TRP A 566 25.66 8.59 -3.18
C TRP A 566 25.96 10.07 -3.01
N ALA A 567 24.93 10.91 -2.88
CA ALA A 567 25.10 12.34 -2.60
C ALA A 567 23.90 12.91 -1.81
N ASP A 568 24.16 13.65 -0.73
CA ASP A 568 23.15 14.47 -0.04
C ASP A 568 21.87 13.75 0.40
N ASN A 569 21.92 12.47 0.76
CA ASN A 569 20.75 11.75 1.25
C ASN A 569 20.53 11.97 2.76
N HIS A 570 19.28 12.02 3.18
CA HIS A 570 18.83 12.20 4.56
C HIS A 570 18.12 10.93 5.03
N PHE A 571 18.84 10.09 5.78
CA PHE A 571 18.35 8.79 6.22
C PHE A 571 18.17 8.74 7.73
N ASP A 572 17.23 7.90 8.16
CA ASP A 572 16.95 7.59 9.57
C ASP A 572 16.80 8.85 10.43
N LEU A 573 16.12 9.86 9.88
CA LEU A 573 15.82 11.10 10.60
C LEU A 573 15.04 10.74 11.87
N ALA A 574 15.37 11.41 12.98
CA ALA A 574 14.73 11.25 14.29
C ALA A 574 13.32 11.87 14.31
N VAL A 575 12.51 11.55 13.31
CA VAL A 575 11.09 11.87 13.22
C VAL A 575 10.35 10.70 13.86
N PRO A 576 9.65 10.92 14.98
CA PRO A 576 8.90 9.85 15.62
C PRO A 576 7.86 9.29 14.66
N ARG A 577 7.71 7.96 14.63
CA ARG A 577 6.61 7.34 13.90
C ARG A 577 5.29 7.70 14.53
N ARG A 578 4.27 7.85 13.70
CA ARG A 578 2.93 8.21 14.14
C ARG A 578 1.91 7.23 13.61
N ALA A 579 0.86 7.03 14.39
CA ALA A 579 -0.33 6.28 14.00
C ALA A 579 -1.57 7.01 14.54
N LYS A 580 -2.76 6.53 14.20
CA LYS A 580 -4.01 7.07 14.74
C LYS A 580 -4.02 6.95 16.27
N GLY A 581 -4.15 8.08 16.95
CA GLY A 581 -4.15 8.16 18.40
C GLY A 581 -5.50 7.91 19.05
N LYS A 582 -5.54 8.07 20.37
CA LYS A 582 -6.77 8.19 21.15
C LYS A 582 -7.50 9.48 20.77
N SER A 583 -6.74 10.54 20.51
CA SER A 583 -7.13 11.82 19.92
C SER A 583 -6.11 12.16 18.85
N GLY A 584 -6.51 12.53 17.63
CA GLY A 584 -5.55 12.86 16.57
C GLY A 584 -4.56 11.72 16.26
N ASN A 585 -3.27 12.02 16.36
CA ASN A 585 -2.15 11.10 16.18
C ASN A 585 -1.57 10.62 17.52
N ALA A 586 -0.80 9.55 17.49
CA ALA A 586 -0.03 9.05 18.63
C ALA A 586 1.38 8.66 18.19
N LEU A 587 2.33 8.64 19.12
CA LEU A 587 3.62 8.00 18.91
C LEU A 587 3.40 6.49 18.66
N ASP A 588 3.78 6.02 17.49
CA ASP A 588 3.75 4.62 17.14
C ASP A 588 5.04 3.92 17.56
N ALA A 589 5.02 3.26 18.71
CA ALA A 589 6.10 2.45 19.24
C ALA A 589 5.85 0.93 19.04
N THR A 590 4.88 0.50 18.22
CA THR A 590 4.54 -0.93 18.07
C THR A 590 5.71 -1.82 17.66
N GLY A 591 6.60 -1.32 16.80
CA GLY A 591 7.84 -2.03 16.39
C GLY A 591 8.97 -2.02 17.43
N GLY A 592 8.79 -1.39 18.60
CA GLY A 592 9.76 -1.35 19.69
C GLY A 592 10.99 -0.44 19.45
N GLY A 593 10.99 0.38 18.40
CA GLY A 593 12.14 1.22 18.03
C GLY A 593 11.87 2.73 17.96
N SER A 594 10.61 3.15 17.83
CA SER A 594 10.24 4.58 17.78
C SER A 594 10.14 5.15 19.19
N PHE A 595 10.66 6.36 19.36
CA PHE A 595 10.60 7.11 20.61
C PHE A 595 10.61 8.60 20.27
N PHE A 596 10.25 9.43 21.25
CA PHE A 596 10.41 10.88 21.17
C PHE A 596 11.33 11.35 22.29
N GLU A 597 12.23 12.29 21.99
CA GLU A 597 13.12 12.90 22.96
C GLU A 597 12.91 14.42 22.98
N ALA A 598 12.54 14.96 24.15
CA ALA A 598 12.60 16.38 24.43
C ALA A 598 13.94 16.69 25.13
N PRO A 599 14.69 17.72 24.67
CA PRO A 599 15.86 18.21 25.37
C PRO A 599 15.53 18.58 26.82
N HIS A 600 16.57 18.57 27.66
CA HIS A 600 16.41 19.02 29.05
C HIS A 600 15.87 20.46 29.12
N ALA A 601 14.86 20.64 29.96
CA ALA A 601 14.41 21.95 30.42
C ALA A 601 14.07 21.86 31.91
N PRO A 602 14.46 22.84 32.75
CA PRO A 602 14.17 22.81 34.19
C PRO A 602 12.68 22.68 34.51
N VAL A 603 11.82 23.25 33.66
CA VAL A 603 10.36 23.18 33.81
C VAL A 603 9.82 21.75 33.69
N LEU A 604 10.52 20.85 32.99
CA LEU A 604 10.17 19.43 32.84
C LEU A 604 10.71 18.57 34.00
N ASP A 605 11.38 19.16 34.99
CA ASP A 605 12.01 18.47 36.11
C ASP A 605 11.54 19.00 37.50
N PRO A 606 10.24 19.15 37.76
CA PRO A 606 9.75 19.81 38.98
C PRO A 606 9.90 18.92 40.25
N GLU A 607 9.93 19.55 41.43
CA GLU A 607 10.03 18.83 42.72
C GLU A 607 8.77 18.01 43.04
N ALA A 608 7.60 18.58 42.73
CA ALA A 608 6.30 17.92 42.77
C ALA A 608 5.77 17.81 41.34
N LEU A 609 5.16 16.67 40.99
CA LEU A 609 4.89 16.37 39.60
C LEU A 609 3.68 15.49 39.37
N THR A 610 3.11 15.60 38.17
CA THR A 610 2.23 14.59 37.59
C THR A 610 2.73 14.27 36.20
N VAL A 611 2.79 13.00 35.86
CA VAL A 611 3.02 12.52 34.49
C VAL A 611 1.85 11.66 34.09
N GLU A 612 1.26 11.94 32.94
CA GLU A 612 0.14 11.15 32.39
C GLU A 612 0.32 10.86 30.90
N ALA A 613 -0.33 9.80 30.43
CA ALA A 613 -0.40 9.43 29.03
C ALA A 613 -1.66 8.60 28.75
N TRP A 614 -2.14 8.64 27.52
CA TRP A 614 -2.96 7.57 26.95
C TRP A 614 -2.03 6.49 26.38
N LEU A 615 -2.30 5.25 26.74
CA LEU A 615 -1.51 4.08 26.36
C LEU A 615 -2.40 3.04 25.69
N PHE A 616 -1.96 2.54 24.54
CA PHE A 616 -2.48 1.34 23.91
C PHE A 616 -1.36 0.30 23.87
N LEU A 617 -1.48 -0.79 24.62
CA LEU A 617 -0.52 -1.89 24.52
C LEU A 617 -0.93 -2.82 23.37
N ALA A 618 -0.01 -3.11 22.44
CA ALA A 618 -0.28 -4.05 21.36
C ALA A 618 -0.27 -5.50 21.86
N GLU A 619 0.55 -5.79 22.88
CA GLU A 619 0.69 -7.11 23.50
C GLU A 619 0.96 -6.99 24.99
N ALA A 620 0.77 -8.08 25.73
CA ALA A 620 1.12 -8.14 27.14
C ALA A 620 2.65 -8.07 27.30
N PRO A 621 3.20 -7.16 28.13
CA PRO A 621 4.64 -7.12 28.37
C PRO A 621 5.13 -8.41 29.02
N GLY A 622 6.06 -9.11 28.37
CA GLY A 622 6.67 -10.35 28.87
C GLY A 622 8.20 -10.34 28.79
N GLY A 623 8.81 -11.50 29.05
CA GLY A 623 10.27 -11.70 29.12
C GLY A 623 10.83 -11.56 30.54
N GLU A 624 12.16 -11.65 30.67
CA GLU A 624 12.86 -11.51 31.96
C GLU A 624 12.65 -10.12 32.59
N ASP A 625 12.45 -9.09 31.75
CA ASP A 625 12.07 -7.76 32.17
C ASP A 625 10.70 -7.37 31.56
N PRO A 626 9.61 -7.37 32.36
CA PRO A 626 8.28 -7.03 31.90
C PRO A 626 8.02 -5.50 31.88
N ARG A 627 9.03 -4.67 32.15
CA ARG A 627 8.86 -3.22 32.23
C ARG A 627 8.91 -2.58 30.84
N ARG A 628 7.99 -1.65 30.59
CA ARG A 628 7.92 -0.85 29.38
C ARG A 628 7.79 0.61 29.77
N TRP A 629 8.76 1.42 29.33
CA TRP A 629 8.93 2.79 29.81
C TRP A 629 8.13 3.75 28.94
N ILE A 630 7.03 4.26 29.48
CA ILE A 630 6.06 5.08 28.75
C ILE A 630 6.59 6.51 28.65
N VAL A 631 6.96 7.08 29.80
CA VAL A 631 7.66 8.37 29.90
C VAL A 631 8.81 8.19 30.86
N ASN A 632 9.98 8.73 30.52
CA ASN A 632 11.20 8.60 31.29
C ASN A 632 11.97 9.92 31.28
N LYS A 633 12.28 10.47 32.45
CA LYS A 633 13.10 11.67 32.60
C LYS A 633 14.39 11.31 33.32
N ASN A 634 15.51 11.82 32.78
CA ASN A 634 16.87 11.56 33.25
C ASN A 634 17.29 10.08 33.08
N GLY A 635 18.60 9.85 32.93
CA GLY A 635 19.20 8.58 32.46
C GLY A 635 18.48 7.29 32.83
N ASN A 636 18.65 6.82 34.06
CA ASN A 636 18.05 5.58 34.56
C ASN A 636 17.59 5.74 36.01
N GLU A 637 17.01 4.69 36.59
CA GLU A 637 16.43 4.66 37.94
C GLU A 637 17.39 5.06 39.08
N TRP A 638 18.70 5.08 38.83
CA TRP A 638 19.72 5.51 39.78
C TRP A 638 20.13 6.98 39.61
N THR A 639 19.69 7.62 38.53
CA THR A 639 20.06 8.99 38.20
C THR A 639 19.33 9.97 39.12
N GLU A 640 20.02 11.01 39.57
CA GLU A 640 19.39 12.08 40.34
C GLU A 640 18.23 12.72 39.55
N GLY A 641 17.12 12.95 40.24
CA GLY A 641 15.90 13.42 39.61
C GLY A 641 15.31 12.42 38.61
N HIS A 642 15.62 11.13 38.64
CA HIS A 642 14.89 10.23 37.76
C HIS A 642 13.38 10.23 38.07
N TYR A 643 12.52 10.32 37.05
CA TYR A 643 11.11 9.93 37.19
C TYR A 643 10.66 9.18 35.94
N ALA A 644 9.72 8.25 36.12
CA ALA A 644 9.13 7.56 34.99
C ALA A 644 7.72 7.06 35.29
N LEU A 645 6.92 7.03 34.21
CA LEU A 645 5.67 6.28 34.13
C LEU A 645 5.94 5.00 33.32
N VAL A 646 5.57 3.85 33.86
CA VAL A 646 5.89 2.54 33.28
C VAL A 646 4.67 1.62 33.25
N ALA A 647 4.61 0.72 32.27
CA ALA A 647 3.83 -0.50 32.39
C ALA A 647 4.76 -1.59 32.96
N HIS A 648 4.40 -2.17 34.10
CA HIS A 648 5.13 -3.27 34.73
C HIS A 648 4.29 -4.55 34.57
N GLY A 649 4.50 -5.27 33.46
CA GLY A 649 3.53 -6.27 33.01
C GLY A 649 2.20 -5.59 32.66
N LEU A 650 1.09 -6.17 33.13
CA LEU A 650 -0.25 -5.60 32.97
C LEU A 650 -0.66 -4.62 34.09
N ARG A 651 0.32 -4.00 34.75
CA ARG A 651 0.09 -3.08 35.88
C ARG A 651 0.66 -1.70 35.56
N ALA A 652 -0.09 -0.65 35.87
CA ALA A 652 0.45 0.71 35.86
C ALA A 652 1.52 0.84 36.98
N GLY A 653 2.65 1.46 36.68
CA GLY A 653 3.74 1.65 37.63
C GLY A 653 4.49 2.95 37.42
N ALA A 654 5.36 3.28 38.38
CA ALA A 654 6.21 4.46 38.33
C ALA A 654 7.53 4.23 39.07
N TYR A 655 8.55 4.95 38.61
CA TYR A 655 9.85 5.06 39.25
C TYR A 655 10.12 6.52 39.59
N LEU A 656 10.74 6.77 40.73
CA LEU A 656 11.14 8.09 41.18
C LEU A 656 12.47 7.99 41.92
N ASN A 657 13.44 8.83 41.57
CA ASN A 657 14.67 8.99 42.33
C ASN A 657 14.77 10.42 42.86
N ILE A 658 14.90 10.54 44.18
CA ILE A 658 14.82 11.83 44.89
C ILE A 658 16.17 12.48 45.22
N GLY A 659 17.30 11.86 44.87
CA GLY A 659 18.63 12.40 45.24
C GLY A 659 19.84 11.62 44.72
N GLY A 660 19.68 10.82 43.68
CA GLY A 660 20.72 9.98 43.08
C GLY A 660 21.01 8.69 43.84
N GLY A 661 21.46 7.67 43.11
CA GLY A 661 21.83 6.36 43.65
C GLY A 661 20.66 5.50 44.14
N PRO A 662 20.93 4.25 44.54
CA PRO A 662 19.91 3.26 44.88
C PRO A 662 19.13 3.56 46.17
N GLY A 663 19.74 4.23 47.16
CA GLY A 663 19.07 4.59 48.41
C GLY A 663 17.95 5.63 48.27
N ASN A 664 17.91 6.31 47.13
CA ASN A 664 16.91 7.33 46.81
C ASN A 664 15.87 6.86 45.78
N LEU A 665 15.89 5.57 45.39
CA LEU A 665 14.92 5.01 44.47
C LEU A 665 13.60 4.64 45.18
N ILE A 666 12.49 5.11 44.62
CA ILE A 666 11.12 4.75 44.95
C ILE A 666 10.52 4.09 43.71
N GLU A 667 10.30 2.78 43.78
CA GLU A 667 9.49 2.03 42.81
C GLU A 667 8.09 1.77 43.37
N LEU A 668 7.08 1.85 42.51
CA LEU A 668 5.70 1.47 42.78
C LEU A 668 5.06 0.85 41.53
N ALA A 669 4.51 -0.36 41.65
CA ALA A 669 3.60 -0.93 40.68
C ALA A 669 2.22 -1.11 41.32
N GLY A 670 1.16 -1.06 40.50
CA GLY A 670 -0.19 -1.34 40.93
C GLY A 670 -0.32 -2.72 41.58
N THR A 671 -1.30 -2.87 42.46
CA THR A 671 -1.53 -4.13 43.21
C THR A 671 -2.28 -5.18 42.39
N ARG A 672 -2.88 -4.80 41.26
CA ARG A 672 -3.66 -5.67 40.36
C ARG A 672 -3.31 -5.36 38.91
N GLU A 673 -3.55 -6.33 38.04
CA GLU A 673 -3.49 -6.13 36.59
C GLU A 673 -4.68 -5.27 36.15
N THR A 674 -4.40 -4.03 35.78
CA THR A 674 -5.40 -3.05 35.33
C THR A 674 -5.25 -2.71 33.85
N LEU A 675 -4.08 -3.00 33.26
CA LEU A 675 -3.81 -2.79 31.85
C LEU A 675 -4.24 -4.02 31.05
N ALA A 676 -4.78 -3.80 29.85
CA ALA A 676 -5.19 -4.82 28.92
C ALA A 676 -4.68 -4.45 27.51
N PRO A 677 -4.01 -5.38 26.80
CA PRO A 677 -3.66 -5.16 25.40
C PRO A 677 -4.91 -4.95 24.53
N GLY A 678 -4.75 -4.25 23.41
CA GLY A 678 -5.82 -4.08 22.42
C GLY A 678 -6.83 -2.98 22.74
N ARG A 679 -6.65 -2.18 23.81
CA ARG A 679 -7.51 -1.03 24.13
C ARG A 679 -6.71 0.16 24.64
N TRP A 680 -7.25 1.36 24.41
CA TRP A 680 -6.72 2.60 24.98
C TRP A 680 -7.05 2.72 26.46
N GLN A 681 -6.06 3.08 27.25
CA GLN A 681 -6.20 3.31 28.69
C GLN A 681 -5.42 4.55 29.12
N HIS A 682 -5.95 5.26 30.11
CA HIS A 682 -5.25 6.40 30.70
C HIS A 682 -4.38 5.91 31.86
N VAL A 683 -3.14 6.37 31.92
CA VAL A 683 -2.19 6.05 32.99
C VAL A 683 -1.55 7.32 33.51
N ALA A 684 -1.37 7.41 34.81
CA ALA A 684 -0.73 8.57 35.44
C ALA A 684 0.05 8.21 36.70
N MET A 685 1.00 9.07 37.05
CA MET A 685 1.64 9.08 38.36
C MET A 685 1.64 10.50 38.93
N THR A 686 1.46 10.63 40.25
CA THR A 686 1.55 11.90 40.97
C THR A 686 2.57 11.80 42.11
N TYR A 687 3.33 12.87 42.36
CA TYR A 687 4.21 13.01 43.51
C TYR A 687 4.12 14.42 44.10
N ASP A 688 3.85 14.52 45.40
CA ASP A 688 3.66 15.79 46.12
C ASP A 688 4.74 16.06 47.19
N GLY A 689 5.77 15.21 47.27
CA GLY A 689 6.79 15.26 48.33
C GLY A 689 6.45 14.41 49.57
N ALA A 690 5.18 14.08 49.77
CA ALA A 690 4.71 13.20 50.83
C ALA A 690 4.50 11.76 50.32
N ALA A 691 3.83 11.59 49.18
CA ALA A 691 3.49 10.29 48.62
C ALA A 691 3.56 10.26 47.08
N MET A 692 3.87 9.08 46.55
CA MET A 692 3.77 8.76 45.12
C MET A 692 2.54 7.88 44.89
N THR A 693 1.68 8.23 43.94
CA THR A 693 0.47 7.45 43.57
C THR A 693 0.47 7.17 42.08
N VAL A 694 0.08 5.96 41.69
CA VAL A 694 -0.13 5.55 40.29
C VAL A 694 -1.60 5.32 40.02
N TYR A 695 -2.06 5.66 38.81
CA TYR A 695 -3.45 5.59 38.39
C TYR A 695 -3.60 4.83 37.07
N CYS A 696 -4.74 4.15 36.91
CA CYS A 696 -5.17 3.55 35.65
C CYS A 696 -6.65 3.86 35.43
N ASP A 697 -7.00 4.36 34.24
CA ASP A 697 -8.35 4.80 33.85
C ASP A 697 -9.02 5.71 34.90
N GLY A 698 -8.23 6.62 35.49
CA GLY A 698 -8.72 7.58 36.48
C GLY A 698 -8.77 7.07 37.92
N VAL A 699 -8.48 5.79 38.16
CA VAL A 699 -8.60 5.13 39.48
C VAL A 699 -7.22 4.89 40.08
N PRO A 700 -6.98 5.19 41.39
CA PRO A 700 -5.72 4.85 42.05
C PRO A 700 -5.44 3.34 42.01
N ALA A 701 -4.28 2.95 41.50
CA ALA A 701 -3.81 1.57 41.41
C ALA A 701 -2.81 1.19 42.53
N GLY A 702 -2.18 2.20 43.16
CA GLY A 702 -1.28 2.04 44.31
C GLY A 702 -0.73 3.38 44.79
N THR A 703 -0.36 3.45 46.09
CA THR A 703 0.25 4.63 46.72
C THR A 703 1.39 4.21 47.64
N LYS A 704 2.48 4.99 47.67
CA LYS A 704 3.64 4.76 48.54
C LYS A 704 4.05 6.06 49.22
N ALA A 705 4.18 6.03 50.55
CA ALA A 705 4.70 7.14 51.33
C ALA A 705 6.21 7.31 51.09
N VAL A 706 6.66 8.56 50.95
CA VAL A 706 8.07 8.91 50.70
C VAL A 706 8.56 9.95 51.72
N GLY A 707 7.77 11.00 51.97
CA GLY A 707 8.02 12.01 53.01
C GLY A 707 9.33 12.81 52.84
N ARG A 708 9.82 12.96 51.60
CA ARG A 708 11.09 13.62 51.30
C ARG A 708 10.97 14.47 50.03
N LYS A 709 11.58 15.64 49.99
CA LYS A 709 11.65 16.40 48.73
C LYS A 709 12.52 15.69 47.71
N ARG A 710 12.21 15.92 46.44
CA ARG A 710 12.95 15.41 45.30
C ARG A 710 13.97 16.45 44.86
N HIS A 711 15.18 16.00 44.50
CA HIS A 711 16.18 16.82 43.82
C HIS A 711 16.07 16.64 42.29
N PRO A 712 15.80 17.71 41.52
CA PRO A 712 15.78 17.66 40.05
C PRO A 712 17.12 17.28 39.42
N GLY A 713 17.08 16.69 38.23
CA GLY A 713 18.26 16.32 37.44
C GLY A 713 18.47 17.21 36.20
N GLY A 714 19.40 16.81 35.32
CA GLY A 714 19.82 17.58 34.13
C GLY A 714 19.67 16.87 32.78
N GLY A 715 19.10 15.66 32.74
CA GLY A 715 18.94 14.85 31.53
C GLY A 715 17.66 15.15 30.72
N PRO A 716 17.53 14.55 29.53
CA PRO A 716 16.36 14.74 28.65
C PRO A 716 15.12 13.99 29.16
N LEU A 717 13.97 14.26 28.54
CA LEU A 717 12.73 13.49 28.67
C LEU A 717 12.54 12.62 27.42
N VAL A 718 12.32 11.33 27.60
CA VAL A 718 12.08 10.37 26.52
C VAL A 718 10.71 9.71 26.70
N ILE A 719 9.96 9.62 25.60
CA ILE A 719 8.66 8.96 25.52
C ILE A 719 8.83 7.67 24.72
N GLY A 720 8.36 6.55 25.27
CA GLY A 720 8.34 5.23 24.62
C GLY A 720 9.54 4.32 24.89
N ARG A 721 10.56 4.78 25.62
CA ARG A 721 11.68 3.94 26.09
C ARG A 721 12.43 4.55 27.27
N ARG A 722 13.40 3.82 27.82
CA ARG A 722 14.39 4.35 28.78
C ARG A 722 15.38 5.27 28.07
N VAL A 723 15.83 6.34 28.73
CA VAL A 723 16.75 7.34 28.12
C VAL A 723 18.07 6.70 27.65
N ASP A 724 18.62 5.76 28.42
CA ASP A 724 19.88 5.07 28.09
C ASP A 724 19.71 3.86 27.13
N GLY A 725 18.48 3.56 26.69
CA GLY A 725 18.20 2.48 25.74
C GLY A 725 18.45 1.06 26.24
N PHE A 726 18.65 0.85 27.55
CA PHE A 726 18.97 -0.46 28.12
C PHE A 726 17.78 -1.43 28.14
N GLY A 727 18.05 -2.71 27.86
CA GLY A 727 17.09 -3.82 27.97
C GLY A 727 15.89 -3.73 27.00
N PRO A 728 14.91 -4.64 27.10
CA PRO A 728 13.66 -4.58 26.35
C PRO A 728 12.71 -3.51 26.94
N SER A 729 13.21 -2.28 27.07
CA SER A 729 12.56 -1.18 27.78
C SER A 729 11.54 -0.41 26.94
N GLN A 730 11.48 -0.65 25.63
CA GLN A 730 10.63 0.10 24.71
C GLN A 730 9.18 -0.36 24.79
N VAL A 731 8.24 0.58 24.81
CA VAL A 731 6.81 0.29 24.68
C VAL A 731 6.57 -0.40 23.33
N ARG A 732 5.72 -1.42 23.34
CA ARG A 732 5.18 -2.06 22.12
C ARG A 732 3.70 -1.71 22.02
N GLY A 733 3.42 -0.57 21.42
CA GLY A 733 2.10 0.03 21.47
C GLY A 733 2.07 1.47 20.98
N LEU A 734 0.98 2.17 21.26
CA LEU A 734 0.78 3.58 20.95
C LEU A 734 0.77 4.41 22.23
N ILE A 735 1.38 5.59 22.18
CA ILE A 735 1.42 6.55 23.30
C ILE A 735 0.91 7.89 22.80
N ASP A 736 -0.07 8.44 23.49
CA ASP A 736 -0.75 9.65 23.07
C ASP A 736 -0.94 10.61 24.26
N GLU A 737 -1.11 11.89 23.96
CA GLU A 737 -1.57 12.90 24.90
C GLU A 737 -0.72 12.97 26.19
N VAL A 738 0.60 12.84 26.04
CA VAL A 738 1.57 12.83 27.15
C VAL A 738 1.64 14.22 27.76
N ARG A 739 1.49 14.29 29.09
CA ARG A 739 1.59 15.57 29.81
C ARG A 739 2.43 15.45 31.07
N VAL A 740 3.18 16.52 31.34
CA VAL A 740 3.92 16.71 32.59
C VAL A 740 3.37 17.97 33.27
N TYR A 741 3.10 17.88 34.56
CA TYR A 741 2.65 18.99 35.40
C TYR A 741 3.68 19.31 36.47
N GLY A 742 3.87 20.59 36.76
CA GLY A 742 4.69 21.11 37.86
C GLY A 742 4.09 20.94 39.26
N ARG A 743 3.07 20.07 39.40
CA ARG A 743 2.34 19.80 40.65
C ARG A 743 1.73 18.40 40.62
N ALA A 744 1.40 17.86 41.79
CA ALA A 744 0.52 16.72 41.91
C ALA A 744 -0.93 17.12 41.60
N LEU A 745 -1.56 16.49 40.62
CA LEU A 745 -2.99 16.63 40.32
C LEU A 745 -3.82 15.86 41.36
N ALA A 746 -4.99 16.39 41.72
CA ALA A 746 -5.93 15.68 42.58
C ALA A 746 -6.56 14.48 41.85
N ALA A 747 -6.96 13.44 42.59
CA ALA A 747 -7.57 12.23 42.00
C ALA A 747 -8.80 12.53 41.12
N ALA A 748 -9.61 13.54 41.47
CA ALA A 748 -10.74 13.97 40.66
C ALA A 748 -10.33 14.60 39.32
N GLU A 749 -9.19 15.31 39.27
CA GLU A 749 -8.62 15.86 38.04
C GLU A 749 -8.15 14.72 37.13
N ILE A 750 -7.46 13.70 37.69
CA ILE A 750 -7.03 12.50 36.97
C ILE A 750 -8.23 11.73 36.40
N ALA A 751 -9.29 11.52 37.19
CA ALA A 751 -10.51 10.85 36.75
C ALA A 751 -11.25 11.60 35.62
N ALA A 752 -11.27 12.94 35.67
CA ALA A 752 -11.86 13.74 34.59
C ALA A 752 -11.06 13.60 33.27
N ARG A 753 -9.73 13.50 33.36
CA ARG A 753 -8.83 13.32 32.22
C ARG A 753 -8.98 11.95 31.57
N ALA A 754 -9.09 10.90 32.37
CA ALA A 754 -9.36 9.54 31.88
C ALA A 754 -10.73 9.42 31.15
N ARG A 755 -11.70 10.30 31.43
CA ARG A 755 -13.00 10.33 30.72
C ARG A 755 -12.99 11.16 29.43
N GLY A 756 -11.91 11.87 29.12
CA GLY A 756 -11.84 12.76 27.96
C GLY A 756 -12.67 14.04 28.10
N THR A 757 -13.19 14.35 29.30
CA THR A 757 -14.07 15.52 29.54
C THR A 757 -13.32 16.84 29.77
N GLY A 758 -12.02 16.90 29.44
CA GLY A 758 -11.18 18.08 29.62
C GLY A 758 -10.32 18.34 28.39
N ALA A 759 -10.85 19.09 27.42
CA ALA A 759 -10.19 19.38 26.13
C ALA A 759 -9.02 20.39 26.22
N GLY A 760 -8.35 20.49 27.38
CA GLY A 760 -7.24 21.41 27.58
C GLY A 760 -6.28 20.97 28.70
N ALA A 761 -5.02 21.41 28.59
CA ALA A 761 -4.03 21.23 29.64
C ALA A 761 -4.49 21.96 30.93
N ALA A 762 -4.54 21.26 32.06
CA ALA A 762 -4.87 21.88 33.35
C ALA A 762 -3.81 22.93 33.73
N PRO A 763 -4.15 23.92 34.57
CA PRO A 763 -3.17 24.86 35.10
C PRO A 763 -1.97 24.14 35.72
N GLY A 764 -0.76 24.58 35.36
CA GLY A 764 0.50 23.96 35.77
C GLY A 764 1.03 22.86 34.85
N CYS A 765 0.45 22.67 33.66
CA CYS A 765 1.07 21.85 32.61
C CYS A 765 2.35 22.51 32.11
N VAL A 766 3.45 21.77 32.14
CA VAL A 766 4.81 22.24 31.82
C VAL A 766 5.40 21.54 30.60
N GLY A 767 4.78 20.46 30.13
CA GLY A 767 5.10 19.76 28.89
C GLY A 767 3.89 19.01 28.37
N SER A 768 3.67 19.03 27.05
CA SER A 768 2.54 18.38 26.39
C SER A 768 2.97 17.88 25.01
N TRP A 769 2.69 16.62 24.69
CA TRP A 769 2.98 16.01 23.40
C TRP A 769 1.77 15.19 22.93
N SER A 770 1.05 15.69 21.93
CA SER A 770 -0.03 14.96 21.26
C SER A 770 0.43 14.29 19.96
N PHE A 771 1.60 14.67 19.41
CA PHE A 771 2.11 14.16 18.13
C PHE A 771 1.26 14.56 16.91
N ASP A 772 0.41 15.58 17.07
CA ASP A 772 -0.40 16.16 15.99
C ASP A 772 0.36 17.21 15.18
N GLU A 773 1.41 17.81 15.74
CA GLU A 773 2.22 18.85 15.11
C GLU A 773 2.97 18.33 13.89
N PRO A 774 3.12 19.05 12.77
CA PRO A 774 3.84 18.53 11.61
C PRO A 774 5.30 18.15 11.94
N ALA A 775 5.84 17.14 11.26
CA ALA A 775 7.24 16.75 11.44
C ALA A 775 8.19 17.89 11.05
N GLU A 776 9.20 18.15 11.88
CA GLU A 776 10.27 19.10 11.58
C GLU A 776 11.42 18.40 10.84
N PHE A 777 11.90 19.04 9.77
CA PHE A 777 12.98 18.51 8.93
C PHE A 777 14.14 19.50 8.83
N PRO A 778 15.41 19.02 8.82
CA PRO A 778 16.54 19.84 8.42
C PRO A 778 16.31 20.46 7.03
N ALA A 779 16.82 21.66 6.76
CA ALA A 779 16.51 22.42 5.54
C ALA A 779 16.69 21.61 4.23
N GLY A 780 17.76 20.80 4.13
CA GLY A 780 18.00 19.93 2.97
C GLY A 780 16.93 18.84 2.80
N ALA A 781 16.50 18.21 3.90
CA ALA A 781 15.42 17.23 3.90
C ALA A 781 14.07 17.89 3.64
N LYS A 782 13.82 19.06 4.22
CA LYS A 782 12.60 19.84 4.00
C LYS A 782 12.38 20.17 2.52
N ALA A 783 13.44 20.59 1.82
CA ALA A 783 13.34 20.90 0.39
C ALA A 783 12.92 19.67 -0.43
N VAL A 784 13.37 18.48 -0.07
CA VAL A 784 12.98 17.22 -0.70
C VAL A 784 11.52 16.90 -0.38
N VAL A 785 11.12 16.96 0.89
CA VAL A 785 9.74 16.72 1.34
C VAL A 785 8.75 17.67 0.65
N ASP A 786 9.09 18.95 0.51
CA ASP A 786 8.22 19.94 -0.12
C ASP A 786 8.06 19.73 -1.65
N GLN A 787 9.04 19.11 -2.30
CA GLN A 787 9.08 18.85 -3.75
C GLN A 787 8.56 17.46 -4.13
N ALA A 788 8.63 16.49 -3.22
CA ALA A 788 8.21 15.13 -3.45
C ALA A 788 6.68 15.03 -3.65
N GLY A 789 6.29 13.99 -4.38
CA GLY A 789 4.90 13.76 -4.76
C GLY A 789 4.43 14.67 -5.89
N PRO A 790 3.10 14.72 -6.12
CA PRO A 790 2.52 15.41 -7.26
C PRO A 790 2.72 16.93 -7.22
N GLY A 791 3.07 17.49 -8.38
CA GLY A 791 3.14 18.93 -8.57
C GLY A 791 1.76 19.59 -8.42
N ALA A 792 1.75 20.88 -8.12
CA ALA A 792 0.55 21.63 -7.75
C ALA A 792 -0.63 21.47 -8.72
N ALA A 793 -0.37 21.39 -10.03
CA ALA A 793 -1.40 21.23 -11.06
C ALA A 793 -2.16 19.88 -11.00
N TYR A 794 -1.54 18.84 -10.42
CA TYR A 794 -2.12 17.50 -10.33
C TYR A 794 -2.66 17.16 -8.94
N ARG A 795 -2.28 17.93 -7.91
CA ARG A 795 -2.79 17.73 -6.53
C ARG A 795 -4.32 17.67 -6.43
N PRO A 796 -5.12 18.48 -7.16
CA PRO A 796 -6.58 18.37 -7.10
C PRO A 796 -7.13 17.03 -7.59
N PHE A 797 -6.46 16.38 -8.55
CA PHE A 797 -6.86 15.07 -9.08
C PHE A 797 -6.40 13.94 -8.16
N VAL A 798 -5.25 14.12 -7.49
CA VAL A 798 -4.68 13.15 -6.55
C VAL A 798 -5.38 13.19 -5.18
N MET A 799 -5.82 14.36 -4.72
CA MET A 799 -6.36 14.56 -3.35
C MET A 799 -7.89 14.54 -3.23
N LYS A 800 -8.65 14.61 -4.34
CA LYS A 800 -10.12 14.48 -4.27
C LYS A 800 -10.49 13.04 -3.94
N GLU A 801 -11.16 12.86 -2.80
CA GLU A 801 -11.92 11.67 -2.40
C GLU A 801 -13.39 12.06 -2.22
#